data_AF-A0A2V6V7S1-F1
#
_entry.id   AF-A0A2V6V7S1-F1
#
_cell.length_a   1.000
_cell.length_b   1.000
_cell.length_c   1.000
_cell.angle_alpha   90.00
_cell.angle_beta   90.00
_cell.angle_gamma   90.00
#
_symmetry.space_group_name_H-M   'P 1'
#
loop_
_entity.id
_entity.type
_entity.pdbx_description
1 polymer ?
#
loop_
_entity_poly.entity_id
_entity_poly.type
_entity_poly.pdbx_seq_one_letter_code
_entity_poly.pdbx_strand_id
1 'polypeptide(L)'
;MLHVFSVVSATQQQPHIVSAVALVYVGLITALVAGSLSYLSARYGYARRLSTHQPTSDAEIDAFRATVVPSVTILVPSYKEDPAVVWRTLLSAALQDYPRRSIVLLIDDPPVPATREDAQALGEMRELADAVERRLTAVHARVGAAAAAFERRAAAAPLRLSGEARELAALYRDIGAWFAEEASRHDIVDHTDRVFVQVTLLDERRRYQEKAADLLRCAESETVNGHLLRGAYRRLASRFEVTVRTFERKRYTNLSHEPNKAMNLNTYIALMGGRFRERSDGARRLLESAGPDEQGIAFDDSDYVVVLDADTVVHPEYILKLAHALSRPEHRRVAVIQTPYSAFPGSARPLESVAGATTDIQYQVHQGFTHFGATFWVGANAMIRKAALEEIAEARQERGFEVRVFIHDRTVIEDTESTVDLRQRGWQLYNYPERMAFSATPPDFGALLIQRRRWANGGLLIVPKLWHFLWTGGGRRAGVGEVLLRLHYLTSLAVANVALIFLLGLAFDARFASMWLPVTAAPYYVLYAVDLRNVGYRRRDVLRVYALNLLLIPVSLGGVLRSIQQACTGRRSSFGRTPKVVGRTAAPAGYVLAEAGLLAWWTFGALMELDAGHWLNGLFALANATFLLYALVRFIGLREACEDLRPLTARAAHGLGTVRLVWASRRFVAPLIVMMTLLFPTAAPGTEVAITIDDLPTHGPLPAGITRVAVADQLIGVLRRHGIPGAVGFVNGGQIADTPEHGVILEHWSAAGYRLGNHTFGHVDLDRTGSGGFLADVERNEPMIVRYGGPEPDRMFRYPYLHEGATLIEREAVRRALRERRYQIVPVTVDFHDWKWNDAYARCAGEPGAVKALTRSFREAALRALQSSEETAATLVRRPIKHILLLHAGAFDALALDDLLSAYEERGVRFIPVRDALEDPVYGIDPKVTWRGQESFLAQLLRATGRPRPRPPLPPEGCHTD
;
A
#
# COMPACT_ATOMS: atom_id res chain seq x y z
N MET A 1 -2.94 52.79 -22.54
CA MET A 1 -2.62 51.55 -21.79
C MET A 1 -2.27 51.87 -20.33
N LEU A 2 -3.21 52.42 -19.55
CA LEU A 2 -2.96 52.88 -18.16
C LEU A 2 -4.11 52.51 -17.19
N HIS A 3 -4.93 51.51 -17.52
CA HIS A 3 -6.12 51.13 -16.72
C HIS A 3 -6.16 49.62 -16.35
N VAL A 4 -5.04 49.06 -15.85
CA VAL A 4 -5.04 47.70 -15.25
C VAL A 4 -4.57 47.71 -13.78
N PHE A 5 -4.10 48.86 -13.27
CA PHE A 5 -3.72 49.02 -11.86
C PHE A 5 -4.91 49.23 -10.90
N SER A 6 -6.13 49.47 -11.41
CA SER A 6 -7.27 49.84 -10.55
C SER A 6 -7.96 48.66 -9.86
N VAL A 7 -7.84 47.41 -10.33
CA VAL A 7 -8.67 46.31 -9.78
C VAL A 7 -8.12 45.74 -8.47
N VAL A 8 -6.81 45.86 -8.19
CA VAL A 8 -6.24 45.46 -6.87
C VAL A 8 -6.28 46.63 -5.87
N SER A 9 -6.12 47.87 -6.35
CA SER A 9 -6.35 49.06 -5.52
C SER A 9 -7.84 49.23 -5.16
N ALA A 10 -8.78 48.82 -6.02
CA ALA A 10 -10.22 48.91 -5.73
C ALA A 10 -10.72 47.78 -4.82
N THR A 11 -10.09 46.59 -4.82
CA THR A 11 -10.46 45.50 -3.90
C THR A 11 -9.86 45.67 -2.51
N GLN A 12 -8.69 46.32 -2.38
CA GLN A 12 -8.15 46.75 -1.08
C GLN A 12 -8.92 47.93 -0.45
N GLN A 13 -9.75 48.64 -1.22
CA GLN A 13 -10.62 49.72 -0.71
C GLN A 13 -11.97 49.21 -0.18
N GLN A 14 -12.29 47.91 -0.32
CA GLN A 14 -13.50 47.34 0.26
C GLN A 14 -13.23 46.78 1.66
N PRO A 15 -13.75 47.42 2.74
CA PRO A 15 -13.42 47.07 4.12
C PRO A 15 -13.78 45.61 4.47
N HIS A 16 -14.79 45.04 3.82
CA HIS A 16 -15.23 43.66 4.04
C HIS A 16 -14.24 42.60 3.53
N ILE A 17 -13.57 42.84 2.39
CA ILE A 17 -12.58 41.91 1.82
C ILE A 17 -11.30 41.93 2.64
N VAL A 18 -10.85 43.12 3.04
CA VAL A 18 -9.69 43.29 3.95
C VAL A 18 -9.95 42.60 5.29
N SER A 19 -11.17 42.70 5.83
CA SER A 19 -11.57 42.03 7.07
C SER A 19 -11.59 40.50 6.94
N ALA A 20 -12.09 39.97 5.82
CA ALA A 20 -12.11 38.52 5.59
C ALA A 20 -10.70 37.92 5.45
N VAL A 21 -9.81 38.57 4.72
CA VAL A 21 -8.41 38.15 4.57
C VAL A 21 -7.68 38.21 5.92
N ALA A 22 -7.92 39.25 6.71
CA ALA A 22 -7.37 39.37 8.06
C ALA A 22 -7.87 38.26 8.99
N LEU A 23 -9.16 37.89 8.94
CA LEU A 23 -9.72 36.79 9.72
C LEU A 23 -9.10 35.44 9.34
N VAL A 24 -8.94 35.18 8.04
CA VAL A 24 -8.24 33.97 7.56
C VAL A 24 -6.80 33.95 8.06
N TYR A 25 -6.08 35.06 7.93
CA TYR A 25 -4.71 35.17 8.42
C TYR A 25 -4.60 34.86 9.92
N VAL A 26 -5.43 35.52 10.75
CA VAL A 26 -5.46 35.29 12.20
C VAL A 26 -5.79 33.84 12.51
N GLY A 27 -6.75 33.23 11.81
CA GLY A 27 -7.09 31.81 11.97
C GLY A 27 -5.90 30.88 11.69
N LEU A 28 -5.18 31.10 10.58
CA LEU A 28 -4.01 30.31 10.21
C LEU A 28 -2.85 30.46 11.21
N ILE A 29 -2.55 31.69 11.64
CA ILE A 29 -1.51 31.94 12.64
C ILE A 29 -1.88 31.29 13.97
N THR A 30 -3.13 31.44 14.40
CA THR A 30 -3.62 30.82 15.64
C THR A 30 -3.46 29.32 15.58
N ALA A 31 -3.76 28.68 14.44
CA ALA A 31 -3.59 27.25 14.27
C ALA A 31 -2.11 26.80 14.33
N LEU A 32 -1.19 27.55 13.73
CA LEU A 32 0.24 27.27 13.80
C LEU A 32 0.80 27.43 15.23
N VAL A 33 0.41 28.52 15.91
CA VAL A 33 0.78 28.77 17.31
C VAL A 33 0.21 27.69 18.22
N ALA A 34 -1.03 27.25 18.00
CA ALA A 34 -1.63 26.13 18.72
C ALA A 34 -0.85 24.83 18.49
N GLY A 35 -0.30 24.62 17.29
CA GLY A 35 0.59 23.50 17.00
C GLY A 35 1.90 23.56 17.79
N SER A 36 2.56 24.72 17.83
CA SER A 36 3.73 24.93 18.69
C SER A 36 3.41 24.69 20.17
N LEU A 37 2.27 25.20 20.65
CA LEU A 37 1.82 24.96 22.03
C LEU A 37 1.57 23.47 22.30
N SER A 38 1.01 22.74 21.34
CA SER A 38 0.74 21.30 21.45
C SER A 38 2.06 20.52 21.59
N TYR A 39 3.07 20.84 20.78
CA TYR A 39 4.40 20.26 20.90
C TYR A 39 5.05 20.59 22.25
N LEU A 40 5.01 21.86 22.69
CA LEU A 40 5.57 22.27 23.98
C LEU A 40 4.85 21.60 25.16
N SER A 41 3.54 21.41 25.06
CA SER A 41 2.74 20.68 26.05
C SER A 41 3.16 19.20 26.10
N ALA A 42 3.29 18.54 24.95
CA ALA A 42 3.77 17.16 24.88
C ALA A 42 5.20 17.05 25.45
N ARG A 43 6.08 17.99 25.14
CA ARG A 43 7.44 18.08 25.68
C ARG A 43 7.45 18.23 27.21
N TYR A 44 6.57 19.07 27.76
CA TYR A 44 6.38 19.18 29.21
C TYR A 44 5.94 17.84 29.81
N GLY A 45 4.94 17.18 29.21
CA GLY A 45 4.47 15.86 29.66
C GLY A 45 5.57 14.81 29.62
N TYR A 46 6.42 14.83 28.58
CA TYR A 46 7.61 13.99 28.49
C TYR A 46 8.59 14.27 29.63
N ALA A 47 8.95 15.53 29.87
CA ALA A 47 9.86 15.90 30.96
C ALA A 47 9.34 15.49 32.33
N ARG A 48 8.03 15.65 32.58
CA ARG A 48 7.37 15.18 33.81
C ARG A 48 7.49 13.67 33.97
N ARG A 49 7.16 12.90 32.92
CA ARG A 49 7.29 11.44 32.97
C ARG A 49 8.72 10.99 33.16
N LEU A 50 9.69 11.64 32.51
CA LEU A 50 11.10 11.35 32.69
C LEU A 50 11.56 11.62 34.13
N SER A 51 11.11 12.73 34.74
CA SER A 51 11.48 13.07 36.12
C SER A 51 10.95 12.10 37.18
N THR A 52 9.87 11.36 36.85
CA THR A 52 9.26 10.37 37.75
C THR A 52 9.53 8.93 37.32
N HIS A 53 10.18 8.71 36.19
CA HIS A 53 10.39 7.37 35.66
C HIS A 53 11.53 6.70 36.42
N GLN A 54 11.21 5.55 37.01
CA GLN A 54 12.20 4.61 37.52
C GLN A 54 12.24 3.40 36.58
N PRO A 55 13.41 3.05 36.03
CA PRO A 55 13.58 1.79 35.32
C PRO A 55 13.16 0.63 36.23
N THR A 56 12.56 -0.41 35.64
CA THR A 56 12.23 -1.60 36.42
C THR A 56 13.53 -2.27 36.87
N SER A 57 13.62 -2.59 38.15
CA SER A 57 14.80 -3.26 38.70
C SER A 57 14.85 -4.73 38.30
N ASP A 58 16.06 -5.31 38.23
CA ASP A 58 16.24 -6.73 37.94
C ASP A 58 15.50 -7.61 38.95
N ALA A 59 15.45 -7.19 40.23
CA ALA A 59 14.72 -7.88 41.29
C ALA A 59 13.20 -7.92 41.05
N GLU A 60 12.60 -6.81 40.59
CA GLU A 60 11.18 -6.77 40.24
C GLU A 60 10.88 -7.66 39.02
N ILE A 61 11.75 -7.64 38.01
CA ILE A 61 11.64 -8.49 36.83
C ILE A 61 11.76 -9.97 37.21
N ASP A 62 12.72 -10.33 38.06
CA ASP A 62 12.91 -11.70 38.52
C ASP A 62 11.74 -12.16 39.40
N ALA A 63 11.18 -11.29 40.23
CA ALA A 63 9.95 -11.57 40.98
C ALA A 63 8.77 -11.82 40.04
N PHE A 64 8.60 -11.01 38.99
CA PHE A 64 7.56 -11.22 37.98
C PHE A 64 7.73 -12.56 37.26
N ARG A 65 8.96 -12.93 36.88
CA ARG A 65 9.26 -14.23 36.26
C ARG A 65 8.96 -15.42 37.17
N ALA A 66 9.02 -15.24 38.49
CA ALA A 66 8.68 -16.29 39.45
C ALA A 66 7.16 -16.52 39.60
N THR A 67 6.33 -15.63 39.03
CA THR A 67 4.87 -15.78 38.99
C THR A 67 4.39 -16.51 37.74
N VAL A 68 3.08 -16.78 37.64
CA VAL A 68 2.48 -17.25 36.39
C VAL A 68 2.46 -16.10 35.40
N VAL A 69 3.38 -16.14 34.43
CA VAL A 69 3.42 -15.12 33.39
C VAL A 69 2.34 -15.36 32.32
N PRO A 70 1.73 -14.30 31.77
CA PRO A 70 0.70 -14.39 30.73
C PRO A 70 1.27 -14.94 29.42
N SER A 71 0.46 -15.66 28.65
CA SER A 71 0.87 -16.13 27.32
C SER A 71 0.86 -14.99 26.29
N VAL A 72 1.81 -15.05 25.35
CA VAL A 72 2.01 -14.01 24.33
C VAL A 72 2.12 -14.62 22.94
N THR A 73 1.30 -14.14 21.99
CA THR A 73 1.49 -14.44 20.56
C THR A 73 2.08 -13.23 19.84
N ILE A 74 3.18 -13.42 19.13
CA ILE A 74 3.83 -12.42 18.30
C ILE A 74 3.40 -12.62 16.85
N LEU A 75 2.76 -11.61 16.26
CA LEU A 75 2.31 -11.61 14.88
C LEU A 75 3.24 -10.74 14.03
N VAL A 76 3.80 -11.33 12.97
CA VAL A 76 4.67 -10.67 11.99
C VAL A 76 4.01 -10.77 10.61
N PRO A 77 3.16 -9.80 10.22
CA PRO A 77 2.61 -9.74 8.87
C PRO A 77 3.67 -9.38 7.83
N SER A 78 3.68 -10.12 6.72
CA SER A 78 4.58 -9.96 5.58
C SER A 78 3.81 -9.95 4.26
N TYR A 79 4.27 -9.19 3.28
CA TYR A 79 3.80 -9.23 1.90
C TYR A 79 4.95 -8.89 0.95
N LYS A 80 5.41 -9.85 0.15
CA LYS A 80 6.50 -9.66 -0.82
C LYS A 80 7.72 -8.97 -0.19
N GLU A 81 7.97 -9.23 1.08
CA GLU A 81 9.12 -8.71 1.80
C GLU A 81 10.37 -9.53 1.44
N ASP A 82 11.55 -8.91 1.56
CA ASP A 82 12.81 -9.63 1.45
C ASP A 82 12.92 -10.67 2.60
N PRO A 83 13.11 -11.97 2.29
CA PRO A 83 13.26 -13.00 3.30
C PRO A 83 14.37 -12.72 4.32
N ALA A 84 15.45 -12.03 3.96
CA ALA A 84 16.53 -11.67 4.88
C ALA A 84 16.08 -10.60 5.90
N VAL A 85 15.19 -9.69 5.50
CA VAL A 85 14.59 -8.70 6.42
C VAL A 85 13.69 -9.40 7.42
N VAL A 86 12.81 -10.28 6.95
CA VAL A 86 11.89 -11.04 7.80
C VAL A 86 12.64 -11.99 8.73
N TRP A 87 13.73 -12.61 8.27
CA TRP A 87 14.62 -13.44 9.09
C TRP A 87 15.13 -12.71 10.32
N ARG A 88 15.65 -11.49 10.18
CA ARG A 88 16.14 -10.68 11.33
C ARG A 88 15.03 -10.39 12.33
N THR A 89 13.84 -10.04 11.84
CA THR A 89 12.66 -9.81 12.67
C THR A 89 12.27 -11.08 13.45
N LEU A 90 12.13 -12.21 12.76
CA LEU A 90 11.77 -13.49 13.38
C LEU A 90 12.83 -13.96 14.38
N LEU A 91 14.12 -13.82 14.07
CA LEU A 91 15.19 -14.22 14.98
C LEU A 91 15.25 -13.32 16.23
N SER A 92 15.02 -12.01 16.10
CA SER A 92 14.92 -11.10 17.26
C SER A 92 13.69 -11.38 18.13
N ALA A 93 12.58 -11.81 17.53
CA ALA A 93 11.37 -12.25 18.23
C ALA A 93 11.55 -13.63 18.89
N ALA A 94 12.27 -14.54 18.22
CA ALA A 94 12.61 -15.87 18.73
C ALA A 94 13.52 -15.79 19.95
N LEU A 95 14.48 -14.89 19.98
CA LEU A 95 15.46 -14.77 21.06
C LEU A 95 14.97 -13.95 22.27
N GLN A 96 13.67 -13.68 22.37
CA GLN A 96 13.08 -12.97 23.50
C GLN A 96 13.22 -13.73 24.82
N ASP A 97 13.58 -13.02 25.87
CA ASP A 97 13.78 -13.55 27.22
C ASP A 97 12.47 -13.67 28.00
N TYR A 98 11.53 -14.44 27.45
CA TYR A 98 10.18 -14.57 27.99
C TYR A 98 9.60 -15.97 27.72
N PRO A 99 9.14 -16.73 28.73
CA PRO A 99 8.56 -18.05 28.50
C PRO A 99 7.13 -17.96 27.93
N ARG A 100 6.56 -19.07 27.46
CA ARG A 100 5.16 -19.13 26.96
C ARG A 100 4.84 -18.12 25.85
N ARG A 101 5.70 -18.07 24.83
CA ARG A 101 5.52 -17.25 23.64
C ARG A 101 5.33 -18.10 22.39
N SER A 102 4.50 -17.63 21.48
CA SER A 102 4.28 -18.22 20.15
C SER A 102 4.59 -17.16 19.09
N ILE A 103 5.19 -17.55 17.98
CA ILE A 103 5.59 -16.63 16.91
C ILE A 103 4.91 -17.06 15.63
N VAL A 104 4.29 -16.12 14.92
CA VAL A 104 3.53 -16.40 13.71
C VAL A 104 3.90 -15.41 12.62
N LEU A 105 4.48 -15.93 11.54
CA LEU A 105 4.68 -15.23 10.29
C LEU A 105 3.39 -15.30 9.47
N LEU A 106 2.71 -14.15 9.31
CA LEU A 106 1.48 -14.05 8.53
C LEU A 106 1.82 -13.65 7.09
N ILE A 107 1.88 -14.63 6.18
CA ILE A 107 2.24 -14.44 4.78
C ILE A 107 0.98 -13.98 4.01
N ASP A 108 0.99 -12.75 3.50
CA ASP A 108 -0.11 -12.17 2.73
C ASP A 108 0.11 -12.23 1.20
N ASP A 109 1.21 -12.81 0.76
CA ASP A 109 1.55 -13.04 -0.64
C ASP A 109 0.43 -13.83 -1.37
N PRO A 110 0.24 -13.62 -2.68
CA PRO A 110 -0.70 -14.44 -3.44
C PRO A 110 -0.30 -15.92 -3.35
N PRO A 111 -1.19 -16.83 -2.93
CA PRO A 111 -0.84 -18.24 -2.76
C PRO A 111 -0.51 -18.93 -4.09
N VAL A 112 -0.95 -18.34 -5.20
CA VAL A 112 -0.56 -18.67 -6.57
C VAL A 112 0.28 -17.50 -7.11
N PRO A 113 1.62 -17.62 -7.09
CA PRO A 113 2.53 -16.58 -7.56
C PRO A 113 2.36 -16.29 -9.06
N ALA A 114 2.51 -15.02 -9.45
CA ALA A 114 2.41 -14.60 -10.84
C ALA A 114 3.70 -14.81 -11.65
N THR A 115 4.85 -14.79 -10.99
CA THR A 115 6.18 -14.92 -11.62
C THR A 115 7.01 -16.01 -10.95
N ARG A 116 8.08 -16.46 -11.63
CA ARG A 116 9.04 -17.42 -11.05
C ARG A 116 9.78 -16.80 -9.86
N GLU A 117 10.09 -15.51 -9.91
CA GLU A 117 10.70 -14.76 -8.80
C GLU A 117 9.77 -14.71 -7.60
N ASP A 118 8.48 -14.37 -7.79
CA ASP A 118 7.48 -14.39 -6.74
C ASP A 118 7.32 -15.81 -6.16
N ALA A 119 7.40 -16.85 -6.99
CA ALA A 119 7.29 -18.23 -6.54
C ALA A 119 8.50 -18.67 -5.70
N GLN A 120 9.70 -18.25 -6.09
CA GLN A 120 10.91 -18.48 -5.31
C GLN A 120 10.86 -17.75 -3.97
N ALA A 121 10.55 -16.45 -3.98
CA ALA A 121 10.45 -15.64 -2.76
C ALA A 121 9.38 -16.17 -1.80
N LEU A 122 8.22 -16.61 -2.31
CA LEU A 122 7.18 -17.23 -1.50
C LEU A 122 7.63 -18.58 -0.91
N GLY A 123 8.37 -19.38 -1.68
CA GLY A 123 8.98 -20.62 -1.20
C GLY A 123 9.94 -20.37 -0.04
N GLU A 124 10.87 -19.44 -0.22
CA GLU A 124 11.83 -19.02 0.82
C GLU A 124 11.09 -18.50 2.07
N MET A 125 10.07 -17.65 1.90
CA MET A 125 9.26 -17.10 2.99
C MET A 125 8.55 -18.19 3.81
N ARG A 126 8.05 -19.26 3.15
CA ARG A 126 7.40 -20.40 3.84
C ARG A 126 8.40 -21.22 4.66
N GLU A 127 9.65 -21.31 4.23
CA GLU A 127 10.71 -22.06 4.91
C GLU A 127 11.38 -21.28 6.06
N LEU A 128 11.18 -19.96 6.15
CA LEU A 128 11.82 -19.12 7.17
C LEU A 128 11.52 -19.56 8.60
N ALA A 129 10.29 -19.96 8.89
CA ALA A 129 9.90 -20.39 10.23
C ALA A 129 10.72 -21.60 10.68
N ASP A 130 10.76 -22.66 9.87
CA ASP A 130 11.54 -23.85 10.15
C ASP A 130 13.05 -23.55 10.21
N ALA A 131 13.53 -22.62 9.38
CA ALA A 131 14.93 -22.23 9.37
C ALA A 131 15.34 -21.55 10.69
N VAL A 132 14.47 -20.72 11.29
CA VAL A 132 14.71 -20.11 12.61
C VAL A 132 14.72 -21.18 13.71
N GLU A 133 13.75 -22.11 13.70
CA GLU A 133 13.72 -23.20 14.68
C GLU A 133 14.96 -24.11 14.59
N ARG A 134 15.35 -24.50 13.37
CA ARG A 134 16.57 -25.28 13.13
C ARG A 134 17.82 -24.57 13.65
N ARG A 135 17.88 -23.24 13.51
CA ARG A 135 19.01 -22.44 14.02
C ARG A 135 19.16 -22.54 15.54
N LEU A 136 18.05 -22.68 16.27
CA LEU A 136 18.02 -22.70 17.73
C LEU A 136 17.99 -24.12 18.34
N THR A 137 17.77 -25.16 17.53
CA THR A 137 17.58 -26.53 18.02
C THR A 137 18.75 -27.05 18.85
N ALA A 138 19.98 -26.88 18.37
CA ALA A 138 21.17 -27.41 19.06
C ALA A 138 21.40 -26.74 20.42
N VAL A 139 21.24 -25.41 20.49
CA VAL A 139 21.37 -24.68 21.75
C VAL A 139 20.22 -25.03 22.70
N HIS A 140 18.97 -25.14 22.20
CA HIS A 140 17.81 -25.57 22.98
C HIS A 140 18.03 -26.95 23.63
N ALA A 141 18.45 -27.95 22.85
CA ALA A 141 18.72 -29.29 23.36
C ALA A 141 19.78 -29.29 24.46
N ARG A 142 20.85 -28.49 24.30
CA ARG A 142 21.93 -28.36 25.29
C ARG A 142 21.43 -27.74 26.59
N VAL A 143 20.74 -26.59 26.52
CA VAL A 143 20.25 -25.91 27.73
C VAL A 143 19.14 -26.70 28.42
N GLY A 144 18.28 -27.38 27.66
CA GLY A 144 17.23 -28.26 28.19
C GLY A 144 17.81 -29.47 28.90
N ALA A 145 18.82 -30.14 28.32
CA ALA A 145 19.53 -31.24 28.96
C ALA A 145 20.23 -30.80 30.26
N ALA A 146 20.85 -29.62 30.26
CA ALA A 146 21.49 -29.06 31.45
C ALA A 146 20.48 -28.74 32.56
N ALA A 147 19.34 -28.12 32.22
CA ALA A 147 18.27 -27.85 33.18
C ALA A 147 17.69 -29.15 33.75
N ALA A 148 17.43 -30.16 32.91
CA ALA A 148 16.94 -31.46 33.37
C ALA A 148 17.97 -32.20 34.25
N ALA A 149 19.27 -32.08 33.95
CA ALA A 149 20.34 -32.64 34.76
C ALA A 149 20.41 -31.98 36.15
N PHE A 150 20.32 -30.64 36.19
CA PHE A 150 20.22 -29.89 37.45
C PHE A 150 19.02 -30.37 38.29
N GLU A 151 17.83 -30.48 37.68
CA GLU A 151 16.62 -30.92 38.40
C GLU A 151 16.76 -32.35 38.95
N ARG A 152 17.37 -33.27 38.19
CA ARG A 152 17.67 -34.64 38.67
C ARG A 152 18.63 -34.63 39.87
N ARG A 153 19.71 -33.85 39.81
CA ARG A 153 20.67 -33.74 40.93
C ARG A 153 20.01 -33.12 42.17
N ALA A 154 19.23 -32.07 41.97
CA ALA A 154 18.50 -31.38 43.03
C ALA A 154 17.49 -32.28 43.76
N ALA A 155 16.93 -33.27 43.06
CA ALA A 155 16.01 -34.25 43.63
C ALA A 155 16.72 -35.42 44.34
N ALA A 156 17.93 -35.79 43.88
CA ALA A 156 18.63 -36.98 44.38
C ALA A 156 19.42 -36.75 45.68
N ALA A 157 20.03 -35.57 45.86
CA ALA A 157 20.87 -35.26 47.02
C ALA A 157 20.97 -33.74 47.26
N PRO A 158 21.39 -33.29 48.47
CA PRO A 158 21.72 -31.90 48.72
C PRO A 158 22.78 -31.38 47.73
N LEU A 159 22.47 -30.28 47.05
CA LEU A 159 23.35 -29.72 46.02
C LEU A 159 24.58 -29.02 46.62
N ARG A 160 25.74 -29.25 46.01
CA ARG A 160 26.91 -28.38 46.21
C ARG A 160 26.74 -27.12 45.38
N LEU A 161 26.15 -26.07 45.97
CA LEU A 161 25.75 -24.84 45.26
C LEU A 161 26.92 -24.17 44.50
N SER A 162 28.12 -24.13 45.07
CA SER A 162 29.30 -23.60 44.37
C SER A 162 29.74 -24.44 43.18
N GLY A 163 29.43 -25.75 43.16
CA GLY A 163 29.65 -26.62 42.00
C GLY A 163 28.67 -26.29 40.88
N GLU A 164 27.38 -26.23 41.22
CA GLU A 164 26.30 -25.88 40.28
C GLU A 164 26.48 -24.47 39.69
N ALA A 165 26.92 -23.49 40.49
CA ALA A 165 27.25 -22.16 40.01
C ALA A 165 28.38 -22.17 38.96
N ARG A 166 29.40 -23.03 39.11
CA ARG A 166 30.47 -23.20 38.11
C ARG A 166 29.97 -23.89 36.84
N GLU A 167 29.11 -24.89 36.96
CA GLU A 167 28.47 -25.55 35.80
C GLU A 167 27.61 -24.56 35.01
N LEU A 168 26.77 -23.80 35.70
CA LEU A 168 25.93 -22.78 35.07
C LEU A 168 26.76 -21.66 34.46
N ALA A 169 27.86 -21.23 35.10
CA ALA A 169 28.79 -20.26 34.53
C ALA A 169 29.44 -20.78 33.24
N ALA A 170 29.82 -22.05 33.19
CA ALA A 170 30.32 -22.67 31.96
C ALA A 170 29.26 -22.64 30.86
N LEU A 171 28.01 -23.00 31.17
CA LEU A 171 26.91 -22.94 30.23
C LEU A 171 26.65 -21.50 29.71
N TYR A 172 26.70 -20.49 30.58
CA TYR A 172 26.60 -19.09 30.16
C TYR A 172 27.73 -18.67 29.22
N ARG A 173 28.97 -19.11 29.46
CA ARG A 173 30.10 -18.86 28.53
C ARG A 173 29.87 -19.51 27.17
N ASP A 174 29.39 -20.75 27.15
CA ASP A 174 29.12 -21.47 25.91
C ASP A 174 28.04 -20.78 25.07
N ILE A 175 26.95 -20.33 25.71
CA ILE A 175 25.90 -19.58 25.02
C ILE A 175 26.41 -18.21 24.57
N GLY A 176 27.25 -17.55 25.37
CA GLY A 176 27.95 -16.33 24.95
C GLY A 176 28.79 -16.57 23.68
N ALA A 177 29.52 -17.69 23.61
CA ALA A 177 30.28 -18.07 22.41
C ALA A 177 29.35 -18.33 21.22
N TRP A 178 28.21 -18.98 21.43
CA TRP A 178 27.19 -19.19 20.39
C TRP A 178 26.67 -17.86 19.82
N PHE A 179 26.36 -16.86 20.67
CA PHE A 179 25.97 -15.53 20.18
C PHE A 179 27.09 -14.84 19.38
N ALA A 180 28.35 -15.04 19.77
CA ALA A 180 29.50 -14.50 19.04
C ALA A 180 29.63 -15.14 17.64
N GLU A 181 29.47 -16.47 17.57
CA GLU A 181 29.47 -17.23 16.33
C GLU A 181 28.30 -16.80 15.43
N GLU A 182 27.10 -16.68 15.99
CA GLU A 182 25.92 -16.24 15.23
C GLU A 182 26.09 -14.81 14.68
N ALA A 183 26.72 -13.91 15.45
CA ALA A 183 27.05 -12.58 14.96
C ALA A 183 28.03 -12.61 13.78
N SER A 184 29.00 -13.53 13.78
CA SER A 184 29.98 -13.65 12.69
C SER A 184 29.40 -14.16 11.36
N ARG A 185 28.19 -14.76 11.41
CA ARG A 185 27.47 -15.28 10.23
C ARG A 185 26.70 -14.19 9.47
N HIS A 186 26.63 -12.97 10.01
CA HIS A 186 25.87 -11.88 9.43
C HIS A 186 26.81 -10.81 8.88
N ASP A 187 26.73 -10.59 7.57
CA ASP A 187 27.44 -9.48 6.93
C ASP A 187 26.78 -8.15 7.30
N ILE A 188 27.57 -7.20 7.80
CA ILE A 188 27.09 -5.85 8.11
C ILE A 188 27.22 -5.00 6.85
N VAL A 189 26.16 -4.99 6.04
CA VAL A 189 26.12 -4.21 4.79
C VAL A 189 25.68 -2.77 5.08
N ASP A 190 24.72 -2.60 5.99
CA ASP A 190 24.19 -1.28 6.32
C ASP A 190 23.97 -1.04 7.82
N HIS A 191 23.32 0.08 8.12
CA HIS A 191 23.04 0.50 9.48
C HIS A 191 21.95 -0.34 10.19
N THR A 192 21.04 -0.97 9.45
CA THR A 192 20.01 -1.87 9.97
C THR A 192 20.66 -3.17 10.44
N ASP A 193 21.53 -3.77 9.62
CA ASP A 193 22.28 -4.98 9.98
C ASP A 193 23.12 -4.77 11.24
N ARG A 194 23.81 -3.62 11.31
CA ARG A 194 24.61 -3.25 12.48
C ARG A 194 23.79 -3.20 13.77
N VAL A 195 22.58 -2.64 13.72
CA VAL A 195 21.70 -2.57 14.89
C VAL A 195 21.20 -3.96 15.26
N PHE A 196 20.79 -4.76 14.29
CA PHE A 196 20.40 -6.16 14.52
C PHE A 196 21.51 -6.96 15.22
N VAL A 197 22.71 -6.97 14.64
CA VAL A 197 23.87 -7.70 15.17
C VAL A 197 24.27 -7.18 16.56
N GLN A 198 24.27 -5.86 16.75
CA GLN A 198 24.63 -5.27 18.04
C GLN A 198 23.61 -5.63 19.13
N VAL A 199 22.34 -5.31 18.92
CA VAL A 199 21.28 -5.39 19.94
C VAL A 199 20.87 -6.84 20.20
N THR A 200 20.76 -7.66 19.17
CA THR A 200 20.23 -9.03 19.29
C THR A 200 21.30 -10.04 19.68
N LEU A 201 22.55 -9.82 19.26
CA LEU A 201 23.62 -10.82 19.37
C LEU A 201 24.78 -10.36 20.25
N LEU A 202 25.46 -9.25 19.92
CA LEU A 202 26.70 -8.86 20.60
C LEU A 202 26.48 -8.34 22.02
N ASP A 203 25.39 -7.62 22.26
CA ASP A 203 25.03 -7.16 23.61
C ASP A 203 24.63 -8.34 24.51
N GLU A 204 23.92 -9.33 23.96
CA GLU A 204 23.60 -10.56 24.69
C GLU A 204 24.84 -11.39 24.97
N ARG A 205 25.77 -11.54 24.02
CA ARG A 205 27.09 -12.15 24.28
C ARG A 205 27.76 -11.53 25.51
N ARG A 206 27.79 -10.20 25.60
CA ARG A 206 28.39 -9.48 26.73
C ARG A 206 27.67 -9.77 28.04
N ARG A 207 26.33 -9.69 28.06
CA ARG A 207 25.51 -10.00 29.24
C ARG A 207 25.73 -11.43 29.75
N TYR A 208 25.87 -12.39 28.84
CA TYR A 208 26.12 -13.79 29.19
C TYR A 208 27.53 -13.99 29.77
N GLN A 209 28.53 -13.28 29.25
CA GLN A 209 29.89 -13.28 29.82
C GLN A 209 29.93 -12.66 31.22
N GLU A 210 29.22 -11.55 31.43
CA GLU A 210 29.09 -10.89 32.74
C GLU A 210 28.41 -11.83 33.76
N LYS A 211 27.27 -12.44 33.38
CA LYS A 211 26.57 -13.43 34.24
C LYS A 211 27.44 -14.63 34.61
N ALA A 212 28.24 -15.12 33.67
CA ALA A 212 29.18 -16.20 33.95
C ALA A 212 30.26 -15.76 34.96
N ALA A 213 30.84 -14.56 34.79
CA ALA A 213 31.83 -14.03 35.70
C ALA A 213 31.26 -13.81 37.11
N ASP A 214 30.02 -13.33 37.21
CA ASP A 214 29.33 -13.09 38.49
C ASP A 214 29.08 -14.40 39.24
N LEU A 215 28.64 -15.44 38.53
CA LEU A 215 28.44 -16.77 39.12
C LEU A 215 29.74 -17.39 39.63
N LEU A 216 30.86 -17.20 38.93
CA LEU A 216 32.17 -17.68 39.39
C LEU A 216 32.60 -16.97 40.67
N ARG A 217 32.44 -15.65 40.74
CA ARG A 217 32.75 -14.88 41.96
C ARG A 217 31.90 -15.35 43.14
N CYS A 218 30.59 -15.52 42.95
CA CYS A 218 29.70 -16.07 43.97
C CYS A 218 30.08 -17.49 44.41
N ALA A 219 30.57 -18.32 43.48
CA ALA A 219 31.02 -19.67 43.79
C ALA A 219 32.35 -19.71 44.57
N GLU A 220 33.19 -18.69 44.41
CA GLU A 220 34.44 -18.50 45.16
C GLU A 220 34.18 -17.94 46.56
N SER A 221 33.24 -16.99 46.70
CA SER A 221 32.85 -16.40 47.99
C SER A 221 31.82 -17.22 48.77
N GLU A 222 31.37 -18.37 48.24
CA GLU A 222 30.31 -19.23 48.80
C GLU A 222 28.97 -18.51 49.06
N THR A 223 28.70 -17.40 48.36
CA THR A 223 27.47 -16.60 48.50
C THR A 223 26.39 -17.02 47.49
N VAL A 224 26.29 -18.31 47.18
CA VAL A 224 25.41 -18.83 46.12
C VAL A 224 24.01 -19.14 46.64
N ASN A 225 22.98 -18.67 45.93
CA ASN A 225 21.58 -18.96 46.25
C ASN A 225 21.00 -20.04 45.31
N GLY A 226 20.57 -21.17 45.87
CA GLY A 226 20.02 -22.31 45.10
C GLY A 226 18.73 -22.02 44.34
N HIS A 227 17.87 -21.12 44.84
CA HIS A 227 16.66 -20.72 44.12
C HIS A 227 16.98 -19.93 42.85
N LEU A 228 17.96 -19.03 42.93
CA LEU A 228 18.42 -18.26 41.78
C LEU A 228 19.07 -19.15 40.71
N LEU A 229 19.85 -20.16 41.13
CA LEU A 229 20.42 -21.15 40.20
C LEU A 229 19.34 -21.92 39.44
N ARG A 230 18.35 -22.48 40.15
CA ARG A 230 17.22 -23.20 39.53
C ARG A 230 16.47 -22.30 38.55
N GLY A 231 16.18 -21.06 38.95
CA GLY A 231 15.54 -20.06 38.09
C GLY A 231 16.34 -19.75 36.83
N ALA A 232 17.67 -19.62 36.94
CA ALA A 232 18.57 -19.35 35.83
C ALA A 232 18.62 -20.51 34.81
N TYR A 233 18.69 -21.77 35.26
CA TYR A 233 18.60 -22.95 34.38
C TYR A 233 17.27 -22.99 33.62
N ARG A 234 16.15 -22.78 34.32
CA ARG A 234 14.81 -22.74 33.70
C ARG A 234 14.67 -21.60 32.70
N ARG A 235 15.19 -20.42 33.03
CA ARG A 235 15.20 -19.25 32.14
C ARG A 235 15.96 -19.57 30.85
N LEU A 236 17.17 -20.12 30.94
CA LEU A 236 17.94 -20.52 29.77
C LEU A 236 17.17 -21.53 28.90
N ALA A 237 16.60 -22.57 29.50
CA ALA A 237 15.81 -23.55 28.77
C ALA A 237 14.63 -22.91 28.02
N SER A 238 13.82 -22.12 28.73
CA SER A 238 12.62 -21.47 28.15
C SER A 238 12.92 -20.42 27.08
N ARG A 239 14.11 -19.81 27.13
CA ARG A 239 14.52 -18.81 26.15
C ARG A 239 14.82 -19.43 24.79
N PHE A 240 15.33 -20.65 24.75
CA PHE A 240 15.61 -21.34 23.48
C PHE A 240 14.51 -22.32 23.07
N GLU A 241 13.50 -22.52 23.92
CA GLU A 241 12.25 -23.17 23.55
C GLU A 241 11.42 -22.21 22.69
N VAL A 242 11.52 -22.40 21.37
CA VAL A 242 10.90 -21.52 20.37
C VAL A 242 10.09 -22.34 19.39
N THR A 243 8.87 -21.89 19.12
CA THR A 243 8.06 -22.36 18.00
C THR A 243 7.68 -21.17 17.12
N VAL A 244 7.95 -21.28 15.83
CA VAL A 244 7.62 -20.30 14.79
C VAL A 244 6.71 -20.98 13.79
N ARG A 245 5.53 -20.40 13.53
CA ARG A 245 4.55 -20.93 12.56
C ARG A 245 4.35 -19.96 11.42
N THR A 246 3.95 -20.48 10.26
CA THR A 246 3.49 -19.68 9.13
C THR A 246 1.98 -19.78 8.99
N PHE A 247 1.33 -18.71 8.52
CA PHE A 247 -0.08 -18.72 8.21
C PHE A 247 -0.38 -17.86 6.97
N GLU A 248 -1.16 -18.42 6.04
CA GLU A 248 -1.52 -17.81 4.76
C GLU A 248 -3.04 -17.74 4.62
N ARG A 249 -3.67 -16.65 5.10
CA ARG A 249 -5.14 -16.55 5.07
C ARG A 249 -5.73 -16.68 3.67
N LYS A 250 -5.03 -16.20 2.64
CA LYS A 250 -5.52 -16.17 1.24
C LYS A 250 -5.60 -17.55 0.60
N ARG A 251 -5.06 -18.59 1.25
CA ARG A 251 -5.29 -19.99 0.84
C ARG A 251 -6.73 -20.43 1.08
N TYR A 252 -7.46 -19.78 2.00
CA TYR A 252 -8.81 -20.18 2.39
C TYR A 252 -9.84 -19.16 1.88
N THR A 253 -10.88 -19.64 1.20
CA THR A 253 -11.88 -18.79 0.52
C THR A 253 -12.79 -18.08 1.51
N ASN A 254 -13.05 -18.70 2.67
CA ASN A 254 -13.93 -18.19 3.71
C ASN A 254 -13.26 -17.24 4.72
N LEU A 255 -11.96 -16.98 4.57
CA LEU A 255 -11.26 -15.95 5.34
C LEU A 255 -11.22 -14.64 4.53
N SER A 256 -10.82 -13.53 5.16
CA SER A 256 -10.70 -12.26 4.46
C SER A 256 -9.58 -12.29 3.41
N HIS A 257 -9.77 -11.61 2.27
CA HIS A 257 -8.76 -11.43 1.20
C HIS A 257 -8.46 -9.95 0.95
N GLU A 258 -9.08 -9.03 1.70
CA GLU A 258 -8.83 -7.59 1.61
C GLU A 258 -7.32 -7.28 1.71
N PRO A 259 -6.71 -6.52 0.79
CA PRO A 259 -5.26 -6.39 0.68
C PRO A 259 -4.67 -5.38 1.69
N ASN A 260 -4.95 -5.54 2.98
CA ASN A 260 -4.40 -4.70 4.04
C ASN A 260 -3.88 -5.52 5.25
N LYS A 261 -3.02 -4.88 6.06
CA LYS A 261 -2.40 -5.48 7.25
C LYS A 261 -3.44 -5.82 8.32
N ALA A 262 -4.40 -4.91 8.55
CA ALA A 262 -5.50 -5.07 9.51
C ALA A 262 -6.23 -6.40 9.35
N MET A 263 -6.64 -6.74 8.13
CA MET A 263 -7.41 -7.95 7.84
C MET A 263 -6.57 -9.22 7.93
N ASN A 264 -5.25 -9.13 7.74
CA ASN A 264 -4.35 -10.24 8.03
C ASN A 264 -4.27 -10.53 9.54
N LEU A 265 -4.13 -9.49 10.35
CA LEU A 265 -4.14 -9.60 11.82
C LEU A 265 -5.51 -10.08 12.35
N ASN A 266 -6.60 -9.46 11.90
CA ASN A 266 -7.97 -9.81 12.30
C ASN A 266 -8.27 -11.28 12.04
N THR A 267 -7.87 -11.79 10.87
CA THR A 267 -8.08 -13.19 10.51
C THR A 267 -7.39 -14.12 11.49
N TYR A 268 -6.12 -13.88 11.82
CA TYR A 268 -5.40 -14.75 12.74
C TYR A 268 -5.94 -14.65 14.18
N ILE A 269 -6.23 -13.44 14.66
CA ILE A 269 -6.80 -13.21 16.01
C ILE A 269 -8.15 -13.91 16.15
N ALA A 270 -8.98 -13.93 15.10
CA ALA A 270 -10.27 -14.64 15.10
C ALA A 270 -10.13 -16.16 15.27
N LEU A 271 -8.99 -16.74 14.87
CA LEU A 271 -8.72 -18.18 14.96
C LEU A 271 -8.12 -18.58 16.32
N MET A 272 -7.52 -17.64 17.07
CA MET A 272 -6.82 -17.93 18.33
C MET A 272 -7.74 -18.56 19.38
N GLY A 273 -7.33 -19.72 19.91
CA GLY A 273 -8.08 -20.53 20.87
C GLY A 273 -9.04 -21.53 20.23
N GLY A 274 -9.19 -21.51 18.90
CA GLY A 274 -10.02 -22.45 18.16
C GLY A 274 -9.25 -23.64 17.57
N ARG A 275 -10.00 -24.65 17.17
CA ARG A 275 -9.53 -25.77 16.34
C ARG A 275 -10.29 -25.76 15.03
N PHE A 276 -9.58 -25.89 13.91
CA PHE A 276 -10.17 -25.79 12.58
C PHE A 276 -9.71 -26.92 11.67
N ARG A 277 -10.63 -27.44 10.85
CA ARG A 277 -10.32 -28.45 9.83
C ARG A 277 -10.27 -27.80 8.45
N GLU A 278 -9.35 -28.27 7.64
CA GLU A 278 -9.34 -27.90 6.22
C GLU A 278 -10.35 -28.77 5.47
N ARG A 279 -11.26 -28.12 4.74
CA ARG A 279 -12.19 -28.79 3.83
C ARG A 279 -11.96 -28.29 2.42
N SER A 280 -11.80 -29.23 1.49
CA SER A 280 -11.78 -28.93 0.06
C SER A 280 -13.21 -28.95 -0.48
N ASP A 281 -13.59 -27.91 -1.21
CA ASP A 281 -14.86 -27.76 -1.90
C ASP A 281 -14.58 -27.45 -3.38
N GLY A 282 -14.37 -28.51 -4.17
CA GLY A 282 -13.85 -28.40 -5.54
C GLY A 282 -12.46 -27.75 -5.57
N ALA A 283 -12.35 -26.59 -6.23
CA ALA A 283 -11.11 -25.79 -6.27
C ALA A 283 -10.92 -24.89 -5.04
N ARG A 284 -11.93 -24.74 -4.19
CA ARG A 284 -11.89 -23.88 -2.99
C ARG A 284 -11.34 -24.67 -1.80
N ARG A 285 -10.55 -24.01 -0.97
CA ARG A 285 -10.21 -24.51 0.37
C ARG A 285 -10.93 -23.66 1.40
N LEU A 286 -11.53 -24.30 2.38
CA LEU A 286 -12.24 -23.69 3.49
C LEU A 286 -11.58 -24.09 4.80
N LEU A 287 -11.58 -23.18 5.77
CA LEU A 287 -11.14 -23.43 7.13
C LEU A 287 -12.35 -23.35 8.07
N GLU A 288 -12.88 -24.49 8.48
CA GLU A 288 -14.12 -24.60 9.27
C GLU A 288 -13.80 -24.98 10.72
N SER A 289 -14.61 -24.52 11.68
CA SER A 289 -14.46 -24.94 13.08
C SER A 289 -14.60 -26.45 13.18
N ALA A 290 -13.64 -27.10 13.83
CA ALA A 290 -13.68 -28.51 14.13
C ALA A 290 -14.38 -28.74 15.48
N GLY A 291 -15.10 -29.84 15.62
CA GLY A 291 -15.64 -30.27 16.90
C GLY A 291 -14.53 -30.60 17.93
N PRO A 292 -14.86 -30.71 19.23
CA PRO A 292 -13.88 -30.99 20.29
C PRO A 292 -13.05 -32.26 20.05
N ASP A 293 -13.67 -33.29 19.47
CA ASP A 293 -13.08 -34.60 19.21
C ASP A 293 -12.59 -34.77 17.76
N GLU A 294 -12.76 -33.75 16.92
CA GLU A 294 -12.36 -33.80 15.51
C GLU A 294 -10.88 -33.42 15.33
N GLN A 295 -10.20 -34.11 14.42
CA GLN A 295 -8.83 -33.74 14.04
C GLN A 295 -8.84 -32.40 13.28
N GLY A 296 -7.89 -31.52 13.62
CA GLY A 296 -7.77 -30.21 12.98
C GLY A 296 -6.58 -29.41 13.48
N ILE A 297 -6.29 -28.33 12.79
CA ILE A 297 -5.27 -27.32 13.10
C ILE A 297 -5.71 -26.57 14.37
N ALA A 298 -4.92 -26.69 15.44
CA ALA A 298 -5.13 -25.93 16.66
C ALA A 298 -4.38 -24.61 16.60
N PHE A 299 -5.04 -23.52 17.03
CA PHE A 299 -4.44 -22.20 17.14
C PHE A 299 -4.30 -21.85 18.62
N ASP A 300 -3.08 -21.59 19.07
CA ASP A 300 -2.81 -21.24 20.46
C ASP A 300 -3.60 -19.99 20.85
N ASP A 301 -4.19 -20.01 22.04
CA ASP A 301 -4.73 -18.79 22.65
C ASP A 301 -3.65 -18.05 23.45
N SER A 302 -3.80 -16.74 23.57
CA SER A 302 -2.90 -15.91 24.37
C SER A 302 -3.59 -14.74 25.03
N ASP A 303 -3.14 -14.42 26.25
CA ASP A 303 -3.61 -13.26 27.00
C ASP A 303 -3.29 -11.97 26.25
N TYR A 304 -2.08 -11.90 25.68
CA TYR A 304 -1.55 -10.75 24.96
C TYR A 304 -1.13 -11.09 23.53
N VAL A 305 -1.28 -10.10 22.63
CA VAL A 305 -0.83 -10.15 21.25
C VAL A 305 0.19 -9.04 21.02
N VAL A 306 1.35 -9.39 20.46
CA VAL A 306 2.36 -8.43 20.01
C VAL A 306 2.29 -8.32 18.49
N VAL A 307 2.22 -7.09 17.97
CA VAL A 307 2.25 -6.83 16.53
C VAL A 307 3.57 -6.15 16.17
N LEU A 308 4.35 -6.79 15.29
CA LEU A 308 5.60 -6.24 14.75
C LEU A 308 5.44 -5.97 13.25
N ASP A 309 6.18 -5.02 12.69
CA ASP A 309 6.36 -4.97 11.24
C ASP A 309 7.44 -5.96 10.80
N ALA A 310 7.38 -6.42 9.56
CA ALA A 310 8.29 -7.41 9.00
C ALA A 310 9.78 -6.97 9.00
N ASP A 311 10.02 -5.67 9.14
CA ASP A 311 11.33 -5.00 9.15
C ASP A 311 11.72 -4.44 10.53
N THR A 312 11.18 -5.02 11.61
CA THR A 312 11.43 -4.56 12.98
C THR A 312 12.39 -5.47 13.74
N VAL A 313 13.40 -4.87 14.36
CA VAL A 313 14.26 -5.52 15.34
C VAL A 313 13.84 -5.11 16.74
N VAL A 314 13.56 -6.09 17.60
CA VAL A 314 13.20 -5.87 19.01
C VAL A 314 14.33 -6.23 19.97
N HIS A 315 14.44 -5.46 21.05
CA HIS A 315 15.38 -5.74 22.13
C HIS A 315 15.04 -7.07 22.83
N PRO A 316 16.02 -7.88 23.29
CA PRO A 316 15.77 -9.21 23.87
C PRO A 316 14.82 -9.26 25.09
N GLU A 317 14.65 -8.15 25.79
CA GLU A 317 13.76 -8.03 26.95
C GLU A 317 12.42 -7.35 26.62
N TYR A 318 12.11 -7.13 25.34
CA TYR A 318 10.93 -6.41 24.88
C TYR A 318 9.65 -7.02 25.45
N ILE A 319 9.37 -8.30 25.21
CA ILE A 319 8.13 -8.93 25.68
C ILE A 319 8.06 -8.91 27.20
N LEU A 320 9.16 -9.25 27.86
CA LEU A 320 9.24 -9.33 29.31
C LEU A 320 8.86 -8.00 29.98
N LYS A 321 9.47 -6.90 29.55
CA LYS A 321 9.22 -5.58 30.11
C LYS A 321 7.79 -5.10 29.84
N LEU A 322 7.25 -5.38 28.66
CA LEU A 322 5.87 -5.00 28.32
C LEU A 322 4.83 -5.84 29.07
N ALA A 323 5.03 -7.16 29.15
CA ALA A 323 4.15 -8.06 29.88
C ALA A 323 4.15 -7.74 31.38
N HIS A 324 5.32 -7.47 31.96
CA HIS A 324 5.44 -6.97 33.33
C HIS A 324 4.62 -5.69 33.50
N ALA A 325 4.84 -4.70 32.64
CA ALA A 325 4.11 -3.45 32.71
C ALA A 325 2.59 -3.63 32.58
N LEU A 326 2.11 -4.46 31.65
CA LEU A 326 0.68 -4.68 31.42
C LEU A 326 0.01 -5.50 32.53
N SER A 327 0.78 -6.27 33.29
CA SER A 327 0.32 -7.08 34.42
C SER A 327 0.25 -6.31 35.74
N ARG A 328 0.76 -5.07 35.79
CA ARG A 328 0.66 -4.21 36.96
C ARG A 328 -0.81 -3.88 37.28
N PRO A 329 -1.24 -3.90 38.56
CA PRO A 329 -2.63 -3.62 38.94
C PRO A 329 -3.21 -2.30 38.39
N GLU A 330 -2.39 -1.25 38.36
CA GLU A 330 -2.73 0.07 37.80
C GLU A 330 -2.98 0.04 36.29
N HIS A 331 -2.44 -0.95 35.58
CA HIS A 331 -2.61 -1.14 34.14
C HIS A 331 -3.70 -2.17 33.79
N ARG A 332 -4.56 -2.55 34.76
CA ARG A 332 -5.70 -3.46 34.53
C ARG A 332 -6.66 -2.98 33.43
N ARG A 333 -6.80 -1.66 33.25
CA ARG A 333 -7.61 -1.02 32.18
C ARG A 333 -6.76 -0.44 31.06
N VAL A 334 -5.49 -0.84 30.93
CA VAL A 334 -4.68 -0.56 29.74
C VAL A 334 -4.91 -1.68 28.74
N ALA A 335 -5.36 -1.32 27.53
CA ALA A 335 -5.56 -2.25 26.43
C ALA A 335 -4.29 -2.42 25.60
N VAL A 336 -3.55 -1.32 25.38
CA VAL A 336 -2.38 -1.30 24.52
C VAL A 336 -1.22 -0.63 25.24
N ILE A 337 -0.08 -1.32 25.30
CA ILE A 337 1.21 -0.69 25.54
C ILE A 337 1.91 -0.54 24.20
N GLN A 338 1.94 0.71 23.71
CA GLN A 338 2.71 1.12 22.54
C GLN A 338 4.17 1.31 22.94
N THR A 339 5.11 0.82 22.15
CA THR A 339 6.51 1.22 22.28
C THR A 339 6.88 2.28 21.25
N PRO A 340 7.90 3.11 21.52
CA PRO A 340 8.32 4.14 20.59
C PRO A 340 8.73 3.52 19.25
N TYR A 341 8.05 3.92 18.17
CA TYR A 341 8.49 3.58 16.82
C TYR A 341 9.80 4.33 16.57
N SER A 342 10.93 3.63 16.66
CA SER A 342 12.28 4.20 16.53
C SER A 342 12.88 3.85 15.18
N ALA A 343 13.56 4.82 14.55
CA ALA A 343 14.34 4.55 13.34
C ALA A 343 15.63 3.80 13.67
N PHE A 344 16.15 3.02 12.73
CA PHE A 344 17.51 2.50 12.83
C PHE A 344 18.52 3.67 12.83
N PRO A 345 19.38 3.80 13.86
CA PRO A 345 20.36 4.88 13.91
C PRO A 345 21.47 4.70 12.86
N GLY A 346 22.04 5.81 12.41
CA GLY A 346 23.29 5.81 11.64
C GLY A 346 23.16 5.55 10.14
N SER A 347 21.99 5.82 9.52
CA SER A 347 21.88 5.85 8.05
C SER A 347 22.85 6.87 7.43
N ALA A 348 23.52 6.45 6.35
CA ALA A 348 24.37 7.33 5.55
C ALA A 348 23.59 8.20 4.55
N ARG A 349 22.32 7.86 4.27
CA ARG A 349 21.48 8.56 3.31
C ARG A 349 20.81 9.77 3.98
N PRO A 350 21.01 11.01 3.48
CA PRO A 350 20.48 12.20 4.13
C PRO A 350 18.96 12.19 4.30
N LEU A 351 18.21 11.74 3.29
CA LEU A 351 16.75 11.67 3.36
C LEU A 351 16.29 10.70 4.45
N GLU A 352 16.79 9.47 4.42
CA GLU A 352 16.45 8.44 5.40
C GLU A 352 16.82 8.87 6.82
N SER A 353 18.01 9.45 7.01
CA SER A 353 18.45 9.98 8.30
C SER A 353 17.53 11.08 8.85
N VAL A 354 17.14 12.04 7.99
CA VAL A 354 16.26 13.16 8.40
C VAL A 354 14.82 12.68 8.60
N ALA A 355 14.32 11.77 7.76
CA ALA A 355 13.03 11.13 7.95
C ALA A 355 13.00 10.36 9.28
N GLY A 356 14.06 9.62 9.60
CA GLY A 356 14.25 8.94 10.89
C GLY A 356 14.24 9.93 12.05
N ALA A 357 14.89 11.10 11.90
CA ALA A 357 14.87 12.14 12.93
C ALA A 357 13.46 12.66 13.23
N THR A 358 12.60 12.81 12.22
CA THR A 358 11.19 13.21 12.44
C THR A 358 10.40 12.12 13.16
N THR A 359 10.70 10.85 12.89
CA THR A 359 10.09 9.69 13.55
C THR A 359 10.55 9.59 15.01
N ASP A 360 11.85 9.73 15.26
CA ASP A 360 12.42 9.67 16.62
C ASP A 360 12.00 10.84 17.50
N ILE A 361 11.60 12.00 16.95
CA ILE A 361 10.97 13.05 17.74
C ILE A 361 9.56 12.64 18.23
N GLN A 362 8.84 11.82 17.46
CA GLN A 362 7.53 11.33 17.89
C GLN A 362 7.62 10.50 19.18
N TYR A 363 8.76 9.86 19.46
CA TYR A 363 9.00 9.23 20.77
C TYR A 363 8.65 10.20 21.91
N GLN A 364 9.26 11.38 21.94
CA GLN A 364 9.04 12.36 23.02
C GLN A 364 7.59 12.86 23.03
N VAL A 365 7.02 13.12 21.85
CA VAL A 365 5.63 13.58 21.71
C VAL A 365 4.65 12.55 22.28
N HIS A 366 4.81 11.28 21.94
CA HIS A 366 3.95 10.19 22.43
C HIS A 366 4.15 9.90 23.92
N GLN A 367 5.36 10.11 24.47
CA GLN A 367 5.53 10.10 25.92
C GLN A 367 4.68 11.19 26.58
N GLY A 368 4.69 12.40 26.01
CA GLY A 368 3.84 13.51 26.41
C GLY A 368 2.36 13.19 26.31
N PHE A 369 1.92 12.55 25.23
CA PHE A 369 0.53 12.16 25.07
C PHE A 369 0.06 11.22 26.18
N THR A 370 0.90 10.30 26.62
CA THR A 370 0.57 9.41 27.75
C THR A 370 0.34 10.20 29.04
N HIS A 371 1.11 11.26 29.29
CA HIS A 371 0.90 12.12 30.46
C HIS A 371 -0.50 12.77 30.47
N PHE A 372 -1.01 13.15 29.30
CA PHE A 372 -2.32 13.78 29.15
C PHE A 372 -3.45 12.79 28.83
N GLY A 373 -3.22 11.48 28.84
CA GLY A 373 -4.22 10.48 28.43
C GLY A 373 -4.58 10.53 26.94
N ALA A 374 -3.74 11.14 26.12
CA ALA A 374 -3.92 11.39 24.68
C ALA A 374 -3.27 10.32 23.77
N THR A 375 -2.79 9.21 24.33
CA THR A 375 -2.06 8.17 23.57
C THR A 375 -2.94 7.53 22.49
N PHE A 376 -2.30 7.30 21.33
CA PHE A 376 -2.78 6.48 20.22
C PHE A 376 -1.95 5.20 20.07
N TRP A 377 -2.61 4.15 19.61
CA TRP A 377 -1.97 2.98 19.02
C TRP A 377 -1.59 3.31 17.56
N VAL A 378 -0.34 3.03 17.19
CA VAL A 378 0.23 3.37 15.87
C VAL A 378 0.67 2.14 15.07
N GLY A 379 -0.04 1.01 15.29
CA GLY A 379 -0.12 -0.11 14.34
C GLY A 379 0.92 -1.19 14.45
N ALA A 380 2.13 -0.86 14.86
CA ALA A 380 3.20 -1.81 15.12
C ALA A 380 3.91 -1.48 16.43
N ASN A 381 4.79 -2.38 16.86
CA ASN A 381 5.63 -2.23 18.04
C ASN A 381 4.77 -2.00 19.30
N ALA A 382 3.71 -2.80 19.43
CA ALA A 382 2.77 -2.71 20.55
C ALA A 382 2.42 -4.09 21.10
N MET A 383 2.19 -4.16 22.41
CA MET A 383 1.58 -5.29 23.08
C MET A 383 0.12 -4.94 23.42
N ILE A 384 -0.79 -5.83 23.05
CA ILE A 384 -2.23 -5.61 23.10
C ILE A 384 -2.87 -6.70 23.95
N ARG A 385 -3.76 -6.31 24.86
CA ARG A 385 -4.59 -7.24 25.62
C ARG A 385 -5.67 -7.82 24.71
N LYS A 386 -5.67 -9.14 24.48
CA LYS A 386 -6.63 -9.79 23.57
C LYS A 386 -8.08 -9.51 24.00
N ALA A 387 -8.37 -9.59 25.30
CA ALA A 387 -9.69 -9.29 25.84
C ALA A 387 -10.21 -7.88 25.50
N ALA A 388 -9.33 -6.88 25.35
CA ALA A 388 -9.74 -5.54 24.96
C ALA A 388 -10.11 -5.46 23.47
N LEU A 389 -9.45 -6.23 22.61
CA LEU A 389 -9.82 -6.38 21.20
C LEU A 389 -11.16 -7.09 21.06
N GLU A 390 -11.39 -8.16 21.83
CA GLU A 390 -12.65 -8.90 21.84
C GLU A 390 -13.85 -8.00 22.19
N GLU A 391 -13.67 -7.04 23.11
CA GLU A 391 -14.74 -6.10 23.45
C GLU A 391 -15.15 -5.23 22.25
N ILE A 392 -14.22 -4.83 21.38
CA ILE A 392 -14.50 -3.96 20.22
C ILE A 392 -14.74 -4.74 18.92
N ALA A 393 -14.77 -6.06 18.97
CA ALA A 393 -14.92 -6.90 17.79
C ALA A 393 -16.31 -6.76 17.15
N GLU A 394 -16.34 -6.73 15.82
CA GLU A 394 -17.57 -6.69 15.02
C GLU A 394 -17.55 -7.80 13.96
N ALA A 395 -18.74 -8.32 13.63
CA ALA A 395 -18.90 -9.27 12.53
C ALA A 395 -19.23 -8.52 11.23
N ARG A 396 -18.54 -8.87 10.15
CA ARG A 396 -18.74 -8.29 8.81
C ARG A 396 -18.88 -9.39 7.77
N GLN A 397 -19.81 -9.23 6.84
CA GLN A 397 -19.92 -10.13 5.68
C GLN A 397 -18.92 -9.73 4.59
N GLU A 398 -18.13 -10.69 4.12
CA GLU A 398 -17.17 -10.54 3.02
C GLU A 398 -17.27 -11.78 2.10
N ARG A 399 -17.60 -11.58 0.82
CA ARG A 399 -17.76 -12.67 -0.17
C ARG A 399 -18.70 -13.82 0.29
N GLY A 400 -19.72 -13.50 1.08
CA GLY A 400 -20.69 -14.49 1.60
C GLY A 400 -20.24 -15.24 2.85
N PHE A 401 -19.14 -14.83 3.48
CA PHE A 401 -18.65 -15.39 4.73
C PHE A 401 -18.61 -14.33 5.82
N GLU A 402 -18.90 -14.74 7.05
CA GLU A 402 -18.73 -13.90 8.23
C GLU A 402 -17.24 -13.80 8.59
N VAL A 403 -16.75 -12.57 8.71
CA VAL A 403 -15.39 -12.24 9.11
C VAL A 403 -15.46 -11.40 10.37
N ARG A 404 -14.73 -11.82 11.41
CA ARG A 404 -14.57 -11.04 12.65
C ARG A 404 -13.51 -9.96 12.47
N VAL A 405 -13.85 -8.73 12.80
CA VAL A 405 -13.01 -7.53 12.63
C VAL A 405 -12.76 -6.93 14.01
N PHE A 406 -11.51 -6.90 14.44
CA PHE A 406 -11.07 -6.29 15.70
C PHE A 406 -10.43 -4.91 15.45
N ILE A 407 -9.77 -4.78 14.31
CA ILE A 407 -9.06 -3.60 13.83
C ILE A 407 -9.80 -3.10 12.58
N HIS A 408 -10.48 -1.96 12.69
CA HIS A 408 -11.41 -1.49 11.66
C HIS A 408 -10.69 -0.83 10.49
N ASP A 409 -10.75 -1.44 9.31
CA ASP A 409 -10.06 -1.02 8.09
C ASP A 409 -10.79 0.08 7.28
N ARG A 410 -11.63 0.88 7.95
CA ARG A 410 -12.39 1.97 7.29
C ARG A 410 -11.45 3.10 6.85
N THR A 411 -10.42 3.36 7.64
CA THR A 411 -9.37 4.32 7.34
C THR A 411 -8.05 3.59 7.05
N VAL A 412 -7.12 4.26 6.38
CA VAL A 412 -5.77 3.71 6.09
C VAL A 412 -4.79 3.80 7.27
N ILE A 413 -5.29 4.22 8.44
CA ILE A 413 -4.62 4.30 9.75
C ILE A 413 -5.55 3.64 10.79
N GLU A 414 -5.93 2.40 10.48
CA GLU A 414 -6.92 1.59 11.21
C GLU A 414 -6.64 1.49 12.73
N ASP A 415 -5.36 1.45 13.07
CA ASP A 415 -4.78 1.38 14.41
C ASP A 415 -5.10 2.63 15.26
N THR A 416 -4.94 3.78 14.63
CA THR A 416 -5.24 5.09 15.22
C THR A 416 -6.74 5.23 15.42
N GLU A 417 -7.55 4.67 14.52
CA GLU A 417 -9.01 4.65 14.64
C GLU A 417 -9.48 3.72 15.77
N SER A 418 -8.95 2.49 15.86
CA SER A 418 -9.26 1.52 16.92
C SER A 418 -8.91 2.04 18.33
N THR A 419 -8.00 3.01 18.44
CA THR A 419 -7.79 3.74 19.69
C THR A 419 -9.10 4.36 20.20
N VAL A 420 -9.90 4.97 19.33
CA VAL A 420 -11.16 5.62 19.73
C VAL A 420 -12.17 4.58 20.21
N ASP A 421 -12.23 3.41 19.57
CA ASP A 421 -13.11 2.29 19.97
C ASP A 421 -12.76 1.77 21.36
N LEU A 422 -11.46 1.52 21.60
CA LEU A 422 -10.97 1.11 22.92
C LEU A 422 -11.31 2.14 23.99
N ARG A 423 -11.12 3.44 23.69
CA ARG A 423 -11.44 4.53 24.61
C ARG A 423 -12.94 4.62 24.90
N GLN A 424 -13.80 4.39 23.91
CA GLN A 424 -15.26 4.33 24.09
C GLN A 424 -15.68 3.19 25.03
N ARG A 425 -14.96 2.06 25.04
CA ARG A 425 -15.15 0.96 26.00
C ARG A 425 -14.40 1.17 27.33
N GLY A 426 -13.88 2.38 27.59
CA GLY A 426 -13.23 2.72 28.85
C GLY A 426 -11.82 2.13 29.03
N TRP A 427 -11.20 1.59 27.97
CA TRP A 427 -9.80 1.21 28.00
C TRP A 427 -8.88 2.42 27.90
N GLN A 428 -7.63 2.25 28.31
CA GLN A 428 -6.55 3.24 28.22
C GLN A 428 -5.43 2.71 27.33
N LEU A 429 -4.62 3.63 26.81
CA LEU A 429 -3.42 3.31 26.05
C LEU A 429 -2.22 3.95 26.74
N TYR A 430 -1.10 3.26 26.73
CA TYR A 430 0.11 3.67 27.42
C TYR A 430 1.32 3.59 26.48
N ASN A 431 2.20 4.58 26.50
CA ASN A 431 3.45 4.52 25.74
C ASN A 431 4.62 4.14 26.66
N TYR A 432 5.29 3.03 26.36
CA TYR A 432 6.43 2.53 27.13
C TYR A 432 7.62 3.50 27.04
N PRO A 433 8.29 3.85 28.15
CA PRO A 433 9.35 4.87 28.14
C PRO A 433 10.61 4.50 27.37
N GLU A 434 10.97 3.23 27.32
CA GLU A 434 12.23 2.78 26.70
C GLU A 434 12.08 2.56 25.19
N ARG A 435 13.14 2.86 24.42
CA ARG A 435 13.24 2.54 23.00
C ARG A 435 13.70 1.09 22.84
N MET A 436 12.75 0.20 22.54
CA MET A 436 13.01 -1.24 22.51
C MET A 436 12.69 -1.91 21.17
N ALA A 437 12.20 -1.16 20.18
CA ALA A 437 11.89 -1.64 18.84
C ALA A 437 12.40 -0.64 17.81
N PHE A 438 13.12 -1.13 16.80
CA PHE A 438 13.70 -0.34 15.71
C PHE A 438 13.16 -0.85 14.38
N SER A 439 12.65 0.05 13.54
CA SER A 439 12.00 -0.29 12.27
C SER A 439 12.58 0.53 11.13
N ALA A 440 12.49 0.00 9.90
CA ALA A 440 13.10 0.64 8.74
C ALA A 440 12.42 1.96 8.37
N THR A 441 13.22 2.92 7.94
CA THR A 441 12.75 4.21 7.42
C THR A 441 12.83 4.20 5.90
N PRO A 442 11.92 4.86 5.16
CA PRO A 442 11.99 4.87 3.70
C PRO A 442 13.35 5.38 3.19
N PRO A 443 14.03 4.62 2.30
CA PRO A 443 15.38 4.94 1.86
C PRO A 443 15.45 5.95 0.70
N ASP A 444 14.30 6.29 0.09
CA ASP A 444 14.16 7.22 -1.03
C ASP A 444 12.84 8.02 -0.97
N PHE A 445 12.73 9.05 -1.82
CA PHE A 445 11.58 9.95 -1.82
C PHE A 445 10.28 9.29 -2.28
N GLY A 446 10.31 8.36 -3.25
CA GLY A 446 9.11 7.68 -3.73
C GLY A 446 8.48 6.81 -2.63
N ALA A 447 9.31 6.05 -1.91
CA ALA A 447 8.87 5.26 -0.76
C ALA A 447 8.37 6.14 0.39
N LEU A 448 9.07 7.24 0.68
CA LEU A 448 8.66 8.20 1.72
C LEU A 448 7.33 8.87 1.38
N LEU A 449 7.14 9.27 0.12
CA LEU A 449 5.91 9.88 -0.39
C LEU A 449 4.72 8.94 -0.16
N ILE A 450 4.85 7.67 -0.54
CA ILE A 450 3.76 6.69 -0.35
C ILE A 450 3.42 6.53 1.13
N GLN A 451 4.43 6.42 1.99
CA GLN A 451 4.25 6.30 3.44
C GLN A 451 3.55 7.52 4.03
N ARG A 452 4.05 8.74 3.78
CA ARG A 452 3.56 9.97 4.41
C ARG A 452 2.22 10.42 3.86
N ARG A 453 1.95 10.15 2.57
CA ARG A 453 0.62 10.37 1.98
C ARG A 453 -0.44 9.50 2.65
N ARG A 454 -0.11 8.24 3.00
CA ARG A 454 -1.03 7.35 3.73
C ARG A 454 -1.39 7.93 5.09
N TRP A 455 -0.40 8.40 5.86
CA TRP A 455 -0.65 9.00 7.17
C TRP A 455 -1.51 10.27 7.07
N ALA A 456 -1.32 11.07 6.03
CA ALA A 456 -2.15 12.25 5.77
C ALA A 456 -3.59 11.93 5.31
N ASN A 457 -3.86 10.72 4.81
CA ASN A 457 -5.16 10.30 4.26
C ASN A 457 -6.17 9.82 5.34
N GLY A 458 -5.78 9.78 6.61
CA GLY A 458 -6.60 9.16 7.65
C GLY A 458 -7.15 10.10 8.72
N GLY A 459 -6.35 11.06 9.17
CA GLY A 459 -6.63 11.81 10.40
C GLY A 459 -8.00 12.51 10.40
N LEU A 460 -8.36 13.16 9.29
CA LEU A 460 -9.63 13.88 9.14
C LEU A 460 -10.86 12.97 9.19
N LEU A 461 -10.74 11.71 8.73
CA LEU A 461 -11.85 10.73 8.78
C LEU A 461 -12.15 10.25 10.20
N ILE A 462 -11.16 10.32 11.10
CA ILE A 462 -11.31 9.91 12.50
C ILE A 462 -11.90 11.04 13.35
N VAL A 463 -11.72 12.31 12.96
CA VAL A 463 -12.15 13.49 13.75
C VAL A 463 -13.63 13.43 14.17
N PRO A 464 -14.62 13.11 13.31
CA PRO A 464 -16.02 13.04 13.74
C PRO A 464 -16.26 11.99 14.83
N LYS A 465 -15.60 10.83 14.73
CA LYS A 465 -15.70 9.74 15.72
C LYS A 465 -15.05 10.15 17.05
N LEU A 466 -13.87 10.78 16.98
CA LEU A 466 -13.20 11.33 18.16
C LEU A 466 -14.04 12.44 18.81
N TRP A 467 -14.59 13.36 18.03
CA TRP A 467 -15.44 14.44 18.51
C TRP A 467 -16.67 13.87 19.24
N HIS A 468 -17.35 12.90 18.65
CA HIS A 468 -18.45 12.22 19.32
C HIS A 468 -18.00 11.65 20.67
N PHE A 469 -16.91 10.87 20.71
CA PHE A 469 -16.36 10.31 21.96
C PHE A 469 -16.05 11.39 23.02
N LEU A 470 -15.43 12.50 22.63
CA LEU A 470 -15.04 13.57 23.56
C LEU A 470 -16.26 14.27 24.18
N TRP A 471 -17.40 14.32 23.48
CA TRP A 471 -18.64 14.94 23.96
C TRP A 471 -19.62 13.98 24.65
N THR A 472 -19.68 12.72 24.21
CA THR A 472 -20.64 11.72 24.74
C THR A 472 -20.05 10.77 25.77
N GLY A 473 -18.73 10.83 26.03
CA GLY A 473 -17.99 9.92 26.88
C GLY A 473 -18.59 9.75 28.28
N GLY A 474 -19.32 8.65 28.46
CA GLY A 474 -20.10 8.30 29.65
C GLY A 474 -19.30 8.30 30.96
N GLY A 475 -19.24 9.46 31.60
CA GLY A 475 -18.82 9.63 33.00
C GLY A 475 -17.51 10.40 33.24
N ARG A 476 -16.62 10.56 32.25
CA ARG A 476 -15.36 11.33 32.41
C ARG A 476 -15.20 12.40 31.33
N ARG A 477 -15.28 13.67 31.74
CA ARG A 477 -14.94 14.81 30.86
C ARG A 477 -13.46 14.76 30.52
N ALA A 478 -13.13 14.77 29.23
CA ALA A 478 -11.75 14.85 28.77
C ALA A 478 -11.12 16.19 29.21
N GLY A 479 -9.87 16.15 29.66
CA GLY A 479 -9.13 17.36 30.01
C GLY A 479 -8.77 18.18 28.76
N VAL A 480 -8.59 19.49 28.91
CA VAL A 480 -8.23 20.39 27.78
C VAL A 480 -6.98 19.91 27.04
N GLY A 481 -5.96 19.42 27.77
CA GLY A 481 -4.75 18.87 27.17
C GLY A 481 -4.99 17.59 26.35
N GLU A 482 -5.91 16.71 26.79
CA GLU A 482 -6.27 15.50 26.05
C GLU A 482 -6.94 15.86 24.72
N VAL A 483 -7.91 16.78 24.76
CA VAL A 483 -8.65 17.26 23.59
C VAL A 483 -7.70 17.92 22.60
N LEU A 484 -6.89 18.88 23.08
CA LEU A 484 -5.96 19.64 22.25
C LEU A 484 -4.95 18.74 21.56
N LEU A 485 -4.31 17.81 22.30
CA LEU A 485 -3.29 16.92 21.74
C LEU A 485 -3.88 15.91 20.76
N ARG A 486 -5.04 15.30 21.07
CA ARG A 486 -5.68 14.33 20.15
C ARG A 486 -6.17 14.99 18.87
N LEU A 487 -6.81 16.15 18.96
CA LEU A 487 -7.26 16.90 17.78
C LEU A 487 -6.06 17.39 16.97
N HIS A 488 -5.02 17.90 17.62
CA HIS A 488 -3.80 18.33 16.94
C HIS A 488 -3.15 17.16 16.19
N TYR A 489 -3.02 15.98 16.81
CA TYR A 489 -2.44 14.79 16.17
C TYR A 489 -3.16 14.41 14.87
N LEU A 490 -4.50 14.45 14.85
CA LEU A 490 -5.29 14.07 13.67
C LEU A 490 -5.41 15.15 12.59
N THR A 491 -5.24 16.42 12.94
CA THR A 491 -5.51 17.55 12.03
C THR A 491 -4.27 18.31 11.57
N SER A 492 -3.15 18.21 12.29
CA SER A 492 -1.96 19.03 12.06
C SER A 492 -1.38 18.88 10.65
N LEU A 493 -1.36 17.67 10.08
CA LEU A 493 -0.89 17.43 8.72
C LEU A 493 -1.74 18.15 7.66
N ALA A 494 -3.03 18.38 7.93
CA ALA A 494 -3.88 19.17 7.04
C ALA A 494 -3.68 20.67 7.29
N VAL A 495 -3.87 21.09 8.54
CA VAL A 495 -3.94 22.50 8.92
C VAL A 495 -2.60 23.20 8.73
N ALA A 496 -1.48 22.59 9.13
CA ALA A 496 -0.17 23.21 9.02
C ALA A 496 0.28 23.39 7.57
N ASN A 497 0.06 22.39 6.71
CA ASN A 497 0.45 22.46 5.30
C ASN A 497 -0.42 23.45 4.51
N VAL A 498 -1.73 23.49 4.79
CA VAL A 498 -2.62 24.52 4.24
C VAL A 498 -2.17 25.90 4.71
N ALA A 499 -1.98 26.09 6.02
CA ALA A 499 -1.52 27.36 6.57
C ALA A 499 -0.22 27.84 5.93
N LEU A 500 0.76 26.94 5.75
CA LEU A 500 2.05 27.29 5.18
C LEU A 500 1.97 27.69 3.70
N ILE A 501 1.15 27.02 2.89
CA ILE A 501 0.88 27.43 1.51
C ILE A 501 0.22 28.81 1.46
N PHE A 502 -0.77 29.05 2.31
CA PHE A 502 -1.46 30.35 2.32
C PHE A 502 -0.52 31.46 2.81
N LEU A 503 0.30 31.21 3.84
CA LEU A 503 1.27 32.17 4.36
C LEU A 503 2.40 32.51 3.39
N LEU A 504 2.88 31.53 2.62
CA LEU A 504 3.96 31.73 1.65
C LEU A 504 3.43 32.14 0.27
N GLY A 505 2.15 31.89 0.01
CA GLY A 505 1.50 32.09 -1.28
C GLY A 505 0.65 33.34 -1.39
N LEU A 506 0.16 33.91 -0.29
CA LEU A 506 -0.56 35.18 -0.30
C LEU A 506 0.35 36.32 0.17
N ALA A 507 0.47 37.37 -0.64
CA ALA A 507 1.05 38.64 -0.23
C ALA A 507 0.15 39.28 0.83
N PHE A 508 0.43 39.02 2.11
CA PHE A 508 -0.23 39.72 3.20
C PHE A 508 0.36 41.12 3.35
N ASP A 509 -0.50 42.09 3.68
CA ASP A 509 -0.11 43.46 3.97
C ASP A 509 1.05 43.48 4.98
N ALA A 510 2.02 44.39 4.81
CA ALA A 510 3.14 44.58 5.71
C ALA A 510 2.72 44.77 7.18
N ARG A 511 1.48 45.22 7.43
CA ARG A 511 0.87 45.30 8.76
C ARG A 511 0.65 43.94 9.42
N PHE A 512 0.40 42.89 8.64
CA PHE A 512 0.21 41.52 9.13
C PHE A 512 1.52 40.72 9.13
N ALA A 513 2.49 41.08 8.29
CA ALA A 513 3.86 40.54 8.30
C ALA A 513 4.66 41.02 9.52
N SER A 514 4.18 40.66 10.70
CA SER A 514 4.74 41.12 11.96
C SER A 514 5.98 40.31 12.35
N MET A 515 6.96 40.99 12.96
CA MET A 515 8.10 40.35 13.63
C MET A 515 7.70 39.26 14.64
N TRP A 516 6.43 39.20 15.04
CA TRP A 516 5.90 38.22 15.99
C TRP A 516 5.87 36.80 15.44
N LEU A 517 5.74 36.61 14.13
CA LEU A 517 5.72 35.26 13.54
C LEU A 517 7.03 34.50 13.78
N PRO A 518 8.22 35.03 13.41
CA PRO A 518 9.48 34.36 13.75
C PRO A 518 9.74 34.31 15.26
N VAL A 519 9.33 35.33 16.03
CA VAL A 519 9.48 35.34 17.49
C VAL A 519 8.67 34.23 18.17
N THR A 520 7.46 33.95 17.68
CA THR A 520 6.60 32.87 18.21
C THR A 520 7.04 31.49 17.75
N ALA A 521 7.65 31.37 16.56
CA ALA A 521 8.20 30.11 16.05
C ALA A 521 9.58 29.75 16.62
N ALA A 522 10.40 30.75 17.01
CA ALA A 522 11.78 30.52 17.47
C ALA A 522 11.89 29.56 18.67
N PRO A 523 11.08 29.68 19.75
CA PRO A 523 11.12 28.74 20.87
C PRO A 523 10.86 27.29 20.44
N TYR A 524 9.93 27.08 19.51
CA TYR A 524 9.64 25.75 18.96
C TYR A 524 10.88 25.16 18.29
N TYR A 525 11.51 25.87 17.36
CA TYR A 525 12.67 25.34 16.63
C TYR A 525 13.93 25.20 17.49
N VAL A 526 14.15 26.10 18.45
CA VAL A 526 15.27 25.99 19.40
C VAL A 526 15.12 24.73 20.26
N LEU A 527 13.92 24.49 20.81
CA LEU A 527 13.67 23.32 21.62
C LEU A 527 13.65 22.04 20.78
N TYR A 528 13.11 22.08 19.57
CA TYR A 528 13.19 20.96 18.62
C TYR A 528 14.65 20.59 18.33
N ALA A 529 15.54 21.57 18.14
CA ALA A 529 16.96 21.32 17.94
C ALA A 529 17.64 20.69 19.17
N VAL A 530 17.25 21.09 20.38
CA VAL A 530 17.70 20.45 21.63
C VAL A 530 17.20 19.02 21.70
N ASP A 531 15.94 18.79 21.38
CA ASP A 531 15.30 17.49 21.47
C ASP A 531 15.88 16.52 20.42
N LEU A 532 16.21 16.99 19.23
CA LEU A 532 16.98 16.24 18.23
C LEU A 532 18.34 15.78 18.78
N ARG A 533 19.05 16.65 19.50
CA ARG A 533 20.31 16.27 20.15
C ARG A 533 20.09 15.19 21.20
N ASN A 534 19.01 15.30 21.98
CA ASN A 534 18.70 14.35 23.04
C ASN A 534 18.39 12.94 22.50
N VAL A 535 17.82 12.83 21.29
CA VAL A 535 17.54 11.54 20.63
C VAL A 535 18.66 11.03 19.71
N GLY A 536 19.83 11.71 19.69
CA GLY A 536 21.03 11.22 19.00
C GLY A 536 21.35 11.88 17.66
N TYR A 537 20.64 12.94 17.26
CA TYR A 537 20.88 13.71 16.04
C TYR A 537 21.67 14.99 16.31
N ARG A 538 22.02 15.75 15.26
CA ARG A 538 22.72 17.04 15.42
C ARG A 538 21.69 18.15 15.58
N ARG A 539 21.98 19.17 16.41
CA ARG A 539 21.10 20.36 16.55
C ARG A 539 20.77 21.01 15.20
N ARG A 540 21.76 21.08 14.30
CA ARG A 540 21.61 21.64 12.94
C ARG A 540 20.68 20.84 12.03
N ASP A 541 20.37 19.58 12.36
CA ASP A 541 19.43 18.78 11.56
C ASP A 541 18.01 19.36 11.62
N VAL A 542 17.69 20.27 12.56
CA VAL A 542 16.44 21.05 12.54
C VAL A 542 16.21 21.78 11.21
N LEU A 543 17.27 22.28 10.57
CA LEU A 543 17.19 22.96 9.27
C LEU A 543 16.84 21.98 8.14
N ARG A 544 17.37 20.75 8.24
CA ARG A 544 17.08 19.69 7.27
C ARG A 544 15.68 19.12 7.47
N VAL A 545 15.22 19.00 8.71
CA VAL A 545 13.84 18.65 9.04
C VAL A 545 12.89 19.71 8.51
N TYR A 546 13.22 21.00 8.66
CA TYR A 546 12.45 22.09 8.07
C TYR A 546 12.34 21.95 6.55
N ALA A 547 13.47 21.74 5.86
CA ALA A 547 13.50 21.50 4.43
C ALA A 547 12.67 20.26 4.02
N LEU A 548 12.74 19.18 4.80
CA LEU A 548 11.93 17.98 4.56
C LEU A 548 10.43 18.27 4.72
N ASN A 549 10.03 19.05 5.73
CA ASN A 549 8.63 19.42 5.93
C ASN A 549 8.11 20.25 4.76
N LEU A 550 8.92 21.15 4.18
CA LEU A 550 8.55 21.87 2.94
C LEU A 550 8.34 20.91 1.77
N LEU A 551 9.26 19.95 1.58
CA LEU A 551 9.17 18.91 0.55
C LEU A 551 7.96 17.97 0.75
N LEU A 552 7.41 17.88 1.95
CA LEU A 552 6.26 17.02 2.24
C LEU A 552 4.91 17.76 2.10
N ILE A 553 4.91 19.06 1.74
CA ILE A 553 3.68 19.84 1.57
C ILE A 553 2.79 19.23 0.47
N PRO A 554 3.25 19.06 -0.79
CA PRO A 554 2.48 18.37 -1.83
C PRO A 554 2.02 16.96 -1.44
N VAL A 555 2.90 16.20 -0.79
CA VAL A 555 2.62 14.83 -0.33
C VAL A 555 1.47 14.81 0.67
N SER A 556 1.52 15.70 1.67
CA SER A 556 0.50 15.79 2.72
C SER A 556 -0.83 16.26 2.16
N LEU A 557 -0.83 17.28 1.29
CA LEU A 557 -2.04 17.73 0.62
C LEU A 557 -2.69 16.65 -0.24
N GLY A 558 -1.89 15.88 -0.97
CA GLY A 558 -2.39 14.74 -1.75
C GLY A 558 -3.14 13.72 -0.87
N GLY A 559 -2.66 13.47 0.34
CA GLY A 559 -3.36 12.61 1.32
C GLY A 559 -4.62 13.26 1.88
N VAL A 560 -4.56 14.53 2.25
CA VAL A 560 -5.71 15.29 2.78
C VAL A 560 -6.86 15.36 1.78
N LEU A 561 -6.57 15.62 0.50
CA LEU A 561 -7.56 15.64 -0.57
C LEU A 561 -8.23 14.28 -0.75
N ARG A 562 -7.48 13.18 -0.65
CA ARG A 562 -8.04 11.82 -0.65
C ARG A 562 -8.94 11.56 0.55
N SER A 563 -8.56 12.06 1.72
CA SER A 563 -9.36 11.97 2.94
C SER A 563 -10.71 12.68 2.78
N ILE A 564 -10.70 13.90 2.23
CA ILE A 564 -11.91 14.68 1.91
C ILE A 564 -12.74 13.96 0.83
N GLN A 565 -12.10 13.45 -0.22
CA GLN A 565 -12.79 12.69 -1.27
C GLN A 565 -13.52 11.47 -0.69
N GLN A 566 -12.86 10.70 0.19
CA GLN A 566 -13.46 9.56 0.85
C GLN A 566 -14.61 9.98 1.78
N ALA A 567 -14.44 11.07 2.54
CA ALA A 567 -15.51 11.60 3.40
C ALA A 567 -16.76 12.00 2.60
N CYS A 568 -16.58 12.65 1.44
CA CYS A 568 -17.69 13.10 0.59
C CYS A 568 -18.34 11.96 -0.20
N THR A 569 -17.57 10.98 -0.66
CA THR A 569 -18.07 9.92 -1.56
C THR A 569 -18.47 8.64 -0.85
N GLY A 570 -18.05 8.44 0.41
CA GLY A 570 -18.17 7.18 1.13
C GLY A 570 -17.31 6.03 0.56
N ARG A 571 -16.63 6.23 -0.57
CA ARG A 571 -15.79 5.23 -1.22
C ARG A 571 -14.42 5.17 -0.54
N ARG A 572 -13.98 3.97 -0.18
CA ARG A 572 -12.66 3.74 0.42
C ARG A 572 -11.57 4.16 -0.58
N SER A 573 -10.58 4.90 -0.09
CA SER A 573 -9.42 5.26 -0.88
C SER A 573 -8.58 4.01 -1.21
N SER A 574 -8.03 3.95 -2.41
CA SER A 574 -7.19 2.83 -2.83
C SER A 574 -5.89 2.79 -2.02
N PHE A 575 -5.59 1.63 -1.44
CA PHE A 575 -4.42 1.43 -0.59
C PHE A 575 -3.16 1.29 -1.45
N GLY A 576 -2.28 2.30 -1.40
CA GLY A 576 -0.93 2.22 -1.96
C GLY A 576 0.06 1.74 -0.90
N ARG A 577 0.65 0.56 -1.09
CA ARG A 577 1.67 -0.01 -0.20
C ARG A 577 3.00 0.69 -0.41
N THR A 578 3.72 0.97 0.68
CA THR A 578 5.11 1.45 0.59
C THR A 578 5.98 0.30 0.08
N PRO A 579 6.63 0.43 -1.09
CA PRO A 579 7.49 -0.62 -1.62
C PRO A 579 8.68 -0.85 -0.69
N LYS A 580 8.97 -2.12 -0.43
CA LYS A 580 10.14 -2.58 0.34
C LYS A 580 11.16 -3.28 -0.57
N VAL A 581 11.17 -2.88 -1.84
CA VAL A 581 11.95 -3.51 -2.90
C VAL A 581 13.44 -3.17 -2.80
N VAL A 582 14.29 -4.09 -3.26
CA VAL A 582 15.71 -3.84 -3.50
C VAL A 582 15.85 -2.90 -4.70
N GLY A 583 15.88 -1.59 -4.45
CA GLY A 583 16.02 -0.57 -5.50
C GLY A 583 15.40 0.78 -5.13
N ARG A 584 15.43 1.74 -6.07
CA ARG A 584 14.77 3.05 -5.92
C ARG A 584 13.29 2.96 -6.29
N THR A 585 12.42 3.47 -5.42
CA THR A 585 11.02 3.71 -5.76
C THR A 585 10.89 5.04 -6.51
N ALA A 586 10.42 4.99 -7.77
CA ALA A 586 10.19 6.20 -8.55
C ALA A 586 9.04 7.03 -7.97
N ALA A 587 9.22 8.34 -7.85
CA ALA A 587 8.14 9.23 -7.45
C ALA A 587 7.22 9.53 -8.65
N PRO A 588 5.88 9.60 -8.47
CA PRO A 588 5.01 9.99 -9.56
C PRO A 588 5.34 11.40 -10.05
N ALA A 589 5.48 11.58 -11.36
CA ALA A 589 5.93 12.83 -11.99
C ALA A 589 5.14 14.07 -11.54
N GLY A 590 3.84 13.93 -11.26
CA GLY A 590 3.00 15.03 -10.76
C GLY A 590 3.48 15.62 -9.43
N TYR A 591 4.00 14.81 -8.50
CA TYR A 591 4.56 15.33 -7.25
C TYR A 591 5.87 16.07 -7.50
N VAL A 592 6.75 15.55 -8.36
CA VAL A 592 8.00 16.24 -8.73
C VAL A 592 7.71 17.59 -9.40
N LEU A 593 6.70 17.64 -10.28
CA LEU A 593 6.22 18.89 -10.88
C LEU A 593 5.60 19.84 -9.85
N ALA A 594 4.84 19.33 -8.88
CA ALA A 594 4.27 20.14 -7.82
C ALA A 594 5.38 20.80 -6.97
N GLU A 595 6.46 20.07 -6.63
CA GLU A 595 7.62 20.65 -5.93
C GLU A 595 8.32 21.72 -6.78
N ALA A 596 8.55 21.44 -8.06
CA ALA A 596 9.18 22.40 -8.97
C ALA A 596 8.31 23.66 -9.16
N GLY A 597 6.99 23.48 -9.26
CA GLY A 597 6.01 24.57 -9.34
C GLY A 597 5.97 25.40 -8.06
N LEU A 598 6.02 24.76 -6.89
CA LEU A 598 6.07 25.44 -5.59
C LEU A 598 7.36 26.26 -5.44
N LEU A 599 8.50 25.69 -5.82
CA LEU A 599 9.79 26.38 -5.84
C LEU A 599 9.75 27.61 -6.76
N ALA A 600 9.25 27.45 -7.99
CA ALA A 600 9.12 28.54 -8.95
C ALA A 600 8.19 29.64 -8.42
N TRP A 601 7.05 29.25 -7.84
CA TRP A 601 6.09 30.19 -7.28
C TRP A 601 6.68 31.00 -6.13
N TRP A 602 7.31 30.37 -5.15
CA TRP A 602 7.91 31.08 -4.01
C TRP A 602 9.10 31.94 -4.42
N THR A 603 9.92 31.48 -5.37
CA THR A 603 11.03 32.29 -5.90
C THR A 603 10.49 33.53 -6.61
N PHE A 604 9.48 33.37 -7.46
CA PHE A 604 8.86 34.51 -8.15
C PHE A 604 8.18 35.47 -7.15
N GLY A 605 7.41 34.94 -6.20
CA GLY A 605 6.77 35.75 -5.14
C GLY A 605 7.79 36.54 -4.32
N ALA A 606 8.92 35.91 -3.95
CA ALA A 606 10.00 36.59 -3.25
C ALA A 606 10.57 37.77 -4.04
N LEU A 607 10.84 37.58 -5.34
CA LEU A 607 11.36 38.65 -6.19
C LEU A 607 10.38 39.82 -6.33
N MET A 608 9.08 39.53 -6.42
CA MET A 608 8.04 40.58 -6.49
C MET A 608 7.91 41.36 -5.18
N GLU A 609 7.99 40.70 -4.02
CA GLU A 609 7.97 41.39 -2.72
C GLU A 609 9.22 42.25 -2.49
N LEU A 610 10.40 41.78 -2.94
CA LEU A 610 11.63 42.57 -2.87
C LEU A 610 11.56 43.81 -3.78
N ASP A 611 11.03 43.65 -5.00
CA ASP A 611 10.82 44.77 -5.94
C ASP A 611 9.80 45.79 -5.41
N ALA A 612 8.76 45.32 -4.71
CA ALA A 612 7.77 46.17 -4.05
C ALA A 612 8.28 46.86 -2.76
N GLY A 613 9.53 46.61 -2.33
CA GLY A 613 10.13 47.16 -1.12
C GLY A 613 9.73 46.47 0.18
N HIS A 614 9.01 45.34 0.12
CA HIS A 614 8.62 44.52 1.27
C HIS A 614 9.74 43.52 1.65
N TRP A 615 10.88 44.06 2.09
CA TRP A 615 12.11 43.28 2.32
C TRP A 615 11.93 42.06 3.23
N LEU A 616 11.17 42.17 4.32
CA LEU A 616 10.98 41.06 5.28
C LEU A 616 10.25 39.88 4.63
N ASN A 617 9.17 40.16 3.89
CA ASN A 617 8.40 39.14 3.18
C ASN A 617 9.22 38.48 2.07
N GLY A 618 9.90 39.31 1.27
CA GLY A 618 10.76 38.86 0.19
C GLY A 618 11.88 37.94 0.67
N LEU A 619 12.59 38.33 1.74
CA LEU A 619 13.65 37.51 2.33
C LEU A 619 13.12 36.21 2.95
N PHE A 620 11.96 36.25 3.61
CA PHE A 620 11.34 35.06 4.18
C PHE A 620 10.91 34.05 3.11
N ALA A 621 10.26 34.52 2.04
CA ALA A 621 9.87 33.68 0.91
C ALA A 621 11.12 33.11 0.19
N LEU A 622 12.16 33.91 0.00
CA LEU A 622 13.42 33.48 -0.60
C LEU A 622 14.12 32.40 0.26
N ALA A 623 14.12 32.55 1.58
CA ALA A 623 14.66 31.54 2.48
C ALA A 623 13.91 30.21 2.36
N ASN A 624 12.57 30.23 2.30
CA ASN A 624 11.74 29.03 2.08
C ASN A 624 12.03 28.37 0.73
N ALA A 625 12.10 29.16 -0.34
CA ALA A 625 12.49 28.68 -1.67
C ALA A 625 13.88 28.03 -1.66
N THR A 626 14.83 28.61 -0.92
CA THR A 626 16.19 28.05 -0.76
C THR A 626 16.19 26.71 -0.04
N PHE A 627 15.39 26.56 1.03
CA PHE A 627 15.25 25.27 1.73
C PHE A 627 14.57 24.22 0.85
N LEU A 628 13.54 24.60 0.08
CA LEU A 628 12.89 23.69 -0.85
C LEU A 628 13.83 23.26 -1.98
N LEU A 629 14.64 24.18 -2.52
CA LEU A 629 15.68 23.85 -3.49
C LEU A 629 16.71 22.88 -2.90
N TYR A 630 17.17 23.12 -1.66
CA TYR A 630 18.04 22.18 -0.95
C TYR A 630 17.40 20.80 -0.86
N ALA A 631 16.11 20.71 -0.49
CA ALA A 631 15.40 19.45 -0.37
C ALA A 631 15.29 18.72 -1.71
N LEU A 632 14.93 19.42 -2.79
CA LEU A 632 14.87 18.84 -4.14
C LEU A 632 16.23 18.27 -4.58
N VAL A 633 17.32 19.01 -4.35
CA VAL A 633 18.66 18.59 -4.76
C VAL A 633 19.20 17.47 -3.86
N ARG A 634 18.97 17.51 -2.55
CA ARG A 634 19.60 16.60 -1.58
C ARG A 634 18.76 15.40 -1.18
N PHE A 635 17.44 15.47 -1.25
CA PHE A 635 16.54 14.39 -0.87
C PHE A 635 15.97 13.65 -2.07
N ILE A 636 15.62 14.34 -3.15
CA ILE A 636 15.22 13.69 -4.41
C ILE A 636 16.45 13.39 -5.26
N GLY A 637 17.26 14.41 -5.54
CA GLY A 637 18.36 14.34 -6.50
C GLY A 637 17.91 14.79 -7.89
N LEU A 638 18.71 15.62 -8.56
CA LEU A 638 18.33 16.20 -9.86
C LEU A 638 18.22 15.15 -10.97
N ARG A 639 19.10 14.14 -10.94
CA ARG A 639 19.08 13.05 -11.93
C ARG A 639 17.83 12.21 -11.76
N GLU A 640 17.54 11.83 -10.52
CA GLU A 640 16.39 11.04 -10.10
C GLU A 640 15.08 11.77 -10.41
N ALA A 641 15.02 13.08 -10.14
CA ALA A 641 13.90 13.93 -10.52
C ALA A 641 13.70 13.97 -12.04
N CYS A 642 14.77 14.12 -12.82
CA CYS A 642 14.68 14.06 -14.28
C CYS A 642 14.21 12.69 -14.77
N GLU A 643 14.70 11.59 -14.18
CA GLU A 643 14.25 10.22 -14.47
C GLU A 643 12.75 10.05 -14.19
N ASP A 644 12.27 10.57 -13.06
CA ASP A 644 10.85 10.52 -12.66
C ASP A 644 9.96 11.38 -13.57
N LEU A 645 10.50 12.41 -14.23
CA LEU A 645 9.80 13.27 -15.19
C LEU A 645 9.81 12.75 -16.64
N ARG A 646 10.68 11.79 -16.99
CA ARG A 646 10.78 11.21 -18.36
C ARG A 646 9.44 10.74 -18.94
N PRO A 647 8.52 10.11 -18.18
CA PRO A 647 7.22 9.70 -18.71
C PRO A 647 6.37 10.87 -19.24
N LEU A 648 6.55 12.09 -18.73
CA LEU A 648 5.84 13.28 -19.19
C LEU A 648 6.51 13.94 -20.40
N THR A 649 7.85 13.97 -20.45
CA THR A 649 8.57 14.52 -21.61
C THR A 649 8.33 13.68 -22.87
N ALA A 650 8.17 12.36 -22.72
CA ALA A 650 7.80 11.47 -23.82
C ALA A 650 6.35 11.69 -24.33
N ARG A 651 5.43 12.13 -23.46
CA ARG A 651 4.05 12.51 -23.83
C ARG A 651 3.97 13.90 -24.47
N ALA A 652 4.75 14.87 -23.97
CA ALA A 652 4.79 16.23 -24.53
C ALA A 652 5.44 16.28 -25.93
N ALA A 653 6.39 15.39 -26.22
CA ALA A 653 7.04 15.29 -27.53
C ALA A 653 6.10 14.86 -28.68
N HIS A 654 4.94 14.29 -28.37
CA HIS A 654 3.93 13.86 -29.36
C HIS A 654 2.66 14.72 -29.38
N GLY A 655 2.58 15.79 -28.57
CA GLY A 655 1.39 16.61 -28.43
C GLY A 655 1.71 18.03 -27.99
N LEU A 656 2.30 18.82 -28.87
CA LEU A 656 2.36 20.29 -28.73
C LEU A 656 1.37 20.94 -29.69
N GLY A 657 0.08 20.70 -29.46
CA GLY A 657 -0.93 21.70 -29.78
C GLY A 657 -0.68 22.91 -28.87
N THR A 658 -0.38 24.05 -29.47
CA THR A 658 0.01 25.30 -28.81
C THR A 658 -0.82 25.64 -27.57
N VAL A 659 -0.33 25.29 -26.38
CA VAL A 659 -0.77 25.94 -25.14
C VAL A 659 -0.09 27.31 -25.13
N ARG A 660 -0.79 28.32 -25.65
CA ARG A 660 -0.43 29.71 -25.37
C ARG A 660 -0.55 29.91 -23.87
N LEU A 661 0.59 29.93 -23.17
CA LEU A 661 0.68 30.45 -21.81
C LEU A 661 0.30 31.93 -21.89
N VAL A 662 -0.98 32.24 -21.65
CA VAL A 662 -1.41 33.62 -21.45
C VAL A 662 -0.79 34.07 -20.13
N TRP A 663 0.26 34.87 -20.22
CA TRP A 663 0.77 35.67 -19.11
C TRP A 663 -0.26 36.74 -18.74
N ALA A 664 -1.37 36.31 -18.14
CA ALA A 664 -2.38 37.19 -17.57
C ALA A 664 -1.91 37.62 -16.19
N SER A 665 -1.29 38.80 -16.17
CA SER A 665 -1.08 39.73 -15.04
C SER A 665 -1.72 39.37 -13.68
N ARG A 666 -0.86 39.36 -12.65
CA ARG A 666 -1.10 39.72 -11.23
C ARG A 666 -2.16 38.99 -10.39
N ARG A 667 -2.82 37.93 -10.85
CA ARG A 667 -3.73 37.15 -9.96
C ARG A 667 -3.03 35.96 -9.31
N PHE A 668 -2.64 36.14 -8.04
CA PHE A 668 -2.08 35.14 -7.11
C PHE A 668 -2.87 33.81 -6.99
N VAL A 669 -4.11 33.77 -7.47
CA VAL A 669 -4.99 32.60 -7.43
C VAL A 669 -4.68 31.60 -8.55
N ALA A 670 -4.19 32.05 -9.72
CA ALA A 670 -3.93 31.17 -10.86
C ALA A 670 -2.78 30.16 -10.64
N PRO A 671 -1.63 30.52 -10.01
CA PRO A 671 -0.57 29.56 -9.68
C PRO A 671 -0.99 28.56 -8.60
N LEU A 672 -1.82 28.96 -7.63
CA LEU A 672 -2.41 28.07 -6.61
C LEU A 672 -3.40 27.09 -7.24
N ILE A 673 -4.22 27.53 -8.20
CA ILE A 673 -5.08 26.63 -8.99
C ILE A 673 -4.22 25.69 -9.84
N VAL A 674 -3.17 26.17 -10.49
CA VAL A 674 -2.24 25.34 -11.28
C VAL A 674 -1.54 24.30 -10.38
N MET A 675 -1.05 24.71 -9.22
CA MET A 675 -0.47 23.82 -8.22
C MET A 675 -1.51 22.82 -7.69
N MET A 676 -2.73 23.24 -7.37
CA MET A 676 -3.82 22.34 -6.98
C MET A 676 -4.14 21.35 -8.11
N THR A 677 -4.19 21.80 -9.38
CA THR A 677 -4.35 20.93 -10.57
C THR A 677 -3.18 19.99 -10.83
N LEU A 678 -1.97 20.30 -10.36
CA LEU A 678 -0.79 19.43 -10.39
C LEU A 678 -0.74 18.46 -9.18
N LEU A 679 -1.35 18.85 -8.05
CA LEU A 679 -1.54 18.02 -6.84
C LEU A 679 -2.69 17.02 -6.99
N PHE A 680 -3.65 17.31 -7.87
CA PHE A 680 -4.42 16.27 -8.52
C PHE A 680 -3.42 15.53 -9.42
N PRO A 681 -3.05 14.26 -9.15
CA PRO A 681 -2.94 13.38 -10.30
C PRO A 681 -4.26 13.62 -11.05
N THR A 682 -4.20 14.03 -12.32
CA THR A 682 -5.34 13.83 -13.22
C THR A 682 -5.90 12.48 -12.82
N ALA A 683 -7.13 12.48 -12.24
CA ALA A 683 -7.68 11.34 -11.51
C ALA A 683 -7.24 10.10 -12.27
N ALA A 684 -6.34 9.28 -11.67
CA ALA A 684 -5.44 8.37 -12.40
C ALA A 684 -6.18 7.90 -13.66
N PRO A 685 -5.81 8.41 -14.86
CA PRO A 685 -6.74 8.58 -15.96
C PRO A 685 -7.60 7.34 -16.01
N GLY A 686 -8.89 7.51 -15.70
CA GLY A 686 -9.80 6.38 -15.60
C GLY A 686 -9.57 5.48 -16.79
N THR A 687 -9.36 4.18 -16.55
CA THR A 687 -8.77 3.26 -17.54
C THR A 687 -9.38 3.50 -18.89
N GLU A 688 -8.57 3.90 -19.86
CA GLU A 688 -9.07 4.29 -21.17
C GLU A 688 -9.24 3.02 -22.00
N VAL A 689 -10.46 2.77 -22.48
CA VAL A 689 -10.79 1.54 -23.22
C VAL A 689 -11.47 1.91 -24.54
N ALA A 690 -10.93 1.43 -25.65
CA ALA A 690 -11.60 1.46 -26.95
C ALA A 690 -12.37 0.15 -27.19
N ILE A 691 -13.57 0.26 -27.77
CA ILE A 691 -14.44 -0.89 -28.06
C ILE A 691 -14.25 -1.33 -29.51
N THR A 692 -14.00 -2.62 -29.71
CA THR A 692 -13.98 -3.26 -31.02
C THR A 692 -14.93 -4.46 -31.04
N ILE A 693 -15.61 -4.67 -32.17
CA ILE A 693 -16.53 -5.79 -32.38
C ILE A 693 -16.07 -6.58 -33.60
N ASP A 694 -15.68 -7.83 -33.39
CA ASP A 694 -15.29 -8.75 -34.45
C ASP A 694 -16.51 -9.54 -34.98
N ASP A 695 -16.32 -10.20 -36.12
CA ASP A 695 -17.33 -11.01 -36.82
C ASP A 695 -18.58 -10.27 -37.32
N LEU A 696 -18.47 -8.97 -37.66
CA LEU A 696 -19.58 -8.32 -38.37
C LEU A 696 -19.74 -8.93 -39.77
N PRO A 697 -20.97 -9.08 -40.28
CA PRO A 697 -22.25 -8.61 -39.72
C PRO A 697 -22.87 -9.49 -38.63
N THR A 698 -22.42 -10.73 -38.41
CA THR A 698 -23.03 -11.62 -37.41
C THR A 698 -22.09 -12.70 -36.84
N HIS A 699 -22.31 -13.04 -35.56
CA HIS A 699 -21.64 -14.15 -34.87
C HIS A 699 -22.61 -15.15 -34.20
N GLY A 700 -22.24 -16.44 -34.18
CA GLY A 700 -22.84 -17.50 -33.34
C GLY A 700 -24.32 -17.85 -33.62
N PRO A 701 -24.91 -18.86 -32.96
CA PRO A 701 -26.34 -19.20 -33.07
C PRO A 701 -27.27 -18.13 -32.44
N LEU A 702 -28.55 -18.13 -32.85
CA LEU A 702 -29.59 -17.23 -32.33
C LEU A 702 -30.59 -17.98 -31.45
N PRO A 703 -31.08 -17.37 -30.35
CA PRO A 703 -32.30 -17.79 -29.69
C PRO A 703 -33.53 -17.67 -30.60
N ALA A 704 -34.57 -18.44 -30.31
CA ALA A 704 -35.83 -18.39 -31.04
C ALA A 704 -36.47 -16.99 -31.00
N GLY A 705 -36.86 -16.47 -32.17
CA GLY A 705 -37.55 -15.18 -32.30
C GLY A 705 -36.63 -13.94 -32.35
N ILE A 706 -35.31 -14.11 -32.23
CA ILE A 706 -34.34 -13.01 -32.39
C ILE A 706 -33.82 -13.00 -33.83
N THR A 707 -33.66 -11.81 -34.44
CA THR A 707 -33.07 -11.65 -35.78
C THR A 707 -31.66 -11.05 -35.70
N ARG A 708 -30.84 -11.25 -36.73
CA ARG A 708 -29.48 -10.66 -36.81
C ARG A 708 -29.49 -9.15 -36.79
N VAL A 709 -30.45 -8.54 -37.49
CA VAL A 709 -30.64 -7.09 -37.51
C VAL A 709 -30.99 -6.58 -36.11
N ALA A 710 -31.87 -7.27 -35.37
CA ALA A 710 -32.21 -6.89 -34.01
C ALA A 710 -31.01 -6.95 -33.05
N VAL A 711 -30.13 -7.95 -33.19
CA VAL A 711 -28.89 -8.05 -32.42
C VAL A 711 -27.98 -6.85 -32.69
N ALA A 712 -27.76 -6.52 -33.97
CA ALA A 712 -26.95 -5.38 -34.36
C ALA A 712 -27.53 -4.04 -33.88
N ASP A 713 -28.84 -3.84 -34.04
CA ASP A 713 -29.54 -2.62 -33.58
C ASP A 713 -29.46 -2.46 -32.07
N GLN A 714 -29.55 -3.56 -31.32
CA GLN A 714 -29.39 -3.55 -29.87
C GLN A 714 -27.96 -3.17 -29.48
N LEU A 715 -26.93 -3.75 -30.10
CA LEU A 715 -25.53 -3.38 -29.87
C LEU A 715 -25.32 -1.88 -30.15
N ILE A 716 -25.74 -1.40 -31.33
CA ILE A 716 -25.63 0.01 -31.72
C ILE A 716 -26.35 0.91 -30.71
N GLY A 717 -27.56 0.54 -30.30
CA GLY A 717 -28.36 1.28 -29.32
C GLY A 717 -27.66 1.40 -27.97
N VAL A 718 -27.08 0.32 -27.45
CA VAL A 718 -26.31 0.31 -26.20
C VAL A 718 -25.06 1.19 -26.32
N LEU A 719 -24.27 1.02 -27.39
CA LEU A 719 -23.06 1.82 -27.62
C LEU A 719 -23.38 3.33 -27.68
N ARG A 720 -24.50 3.71 -28.30
CA ARG A 720 -24.95 5.11 -28.34
C ARG A 720 -25.40 5.63 -26.98
N ARG A 721 -26.11 4.82 -26.18
CA ARG A 721 -26.54 5.20 -24.82
C ARG A 721 -25.36 5.47 -23.89
N HIS A 722 -24.32 4.65 -23.98
CA HIS A 722 -23.06 4.83 -23.23
C HIS A 722 -22.12 5.86 -23.86
N GLY A 723 -22.51 6.50 -24.97
CA GLY A 723 -21.72 7.53 -25.64
C GLY A 723 -20.36 7.02 -26.14
N ILE A 724 -20.27 5.76 -26.57
CA ILE A 724 -19.01 5.15 -27.03
C ILE A 724 -18.50 5.88 -28.28
N PRO A 725 -17.34 6.54 -28.22
CA PRO A 725 -16.83 7.30 -29.36
C PRO A 725 -16.05 6.38 -30.30
N GLY A 726 -16.40 6.33 -31.59
CA GLY A 726 -15.57 5.72 -32.63
C GLY A 726 -15.25 4.23 -32.45
N ALA A 727 -16.24 3.42 -32.06
CA ALA A 727 -16.13 1.96 -32.10
C ALA A 727 -15.85 1.45 -33.53
N VAL A 728 -15.13 0.34 -33.62
CA VAL A 728 -14.76 -0.27 -34.91
C VAL A 728 -15.32 -1.69 -34.98
N GLY A 729 -16.03 -1.96 -36.07
CA GLY A 729 -16.56 -3.28 -36.38
C GLY A 729 -15.74 -3.97 -37.47
N PHE A 730 -15.20 -5.16 -37.21
CA PHE A 730 -14.36 -5.92 -38.13
C PHE A 730 -15.21 -6.88 -38.96
N VAL A 731 -15.19 -6.71 -40.29
CA VAL A 731 -16.16 -7.30 -41.21
C VAL A 731 -15.63 -8.56 -41.91
N ASN A 732 -16.48 -9.58 -42.01
CA ASN A 732 -16.33 -10.74 -42.88
C ASN A 732 -17.31 -10.69 -44.06
N GLY A 733 -16.84 -10.25 -45.22
CA GLY A 733 -17.66 -10.05 -46.42
C GLY A 733 -18.31 -11.31 -46.98
N GLY A 734 -17.77 -12.50 -46.67
CA GLY A 734 -18.35 -13.78 -47.08
C GLY A 734 -19.77 -13.98 -46.57
N GLN A 735 -20.05 -13.53 -45.34
CA GLN A 735 -21.39 -13.63 -44.76
C GLN A 735 -22.45 -12.80 -45.51
N ILE A 736 -22.02 -11.76 -46.22
CA ILE A 736 -22.88 -10.91 -47.06
C ILE A 736 -23.00 -11.49 -48.46
N ALA A 737 -21.95 -12.13 -48.97
CA ALA A 737 -22.02 -12.85 -50.24
C ALA A 737 -23.00 -14.04 -50.14
N ASP A 738 -23.00 -14.74 -49.00
CA ASP A 738 -23.89 -15.87 -48.74
C ASP A 738 -25.32 -15.41 -48.36
N THR A 739 -25.46 -14.24 -47.75
CA THR A 739 -26.75 -13.67 -47.33
C THR A 739 -26.75 -12.15 -47.52
N PRO A 740 -27.10 -11.66 -48.72
CA PRO A 740 -27.03 -10.24 -49.07
C PRO A 740 -27.82 -9.31 -48.14
N GLU A 741 -28.89 -9.82 -47.52
CA GLU A 741 -29.74 -9.11 -46.57
C GLU A 741 -28.96 -8.65 -45.33
N HIS A 742 -27.86 -9.31 -44.96
CA HIS A 742 -27.00 -8.87 -43.86
C HIS A 742 -26.27 -7.54 -44.14
N GLY A 743 -26.23 -7.07 -45.39
CA GLY A 743 -25.66 -5.77 -45.74
C GLY A 743 -26.28 -4.61 -44.96
N VAL A 744 -27.58 -4.71 -44.62
CA VAL A 744 -28.31 -3.69 -43.82
C VAL A 744 -27.69 -3.47 -42.44
N ILE A 745 -27.06 -4.50 -41.84
CA ILE A 745 -26.39 -4.39 -40.54
C ILE A 745 -25.19 -3.45 -40.63
N LEU A 746 -24.43 -3.52 -41.72
CA LEU A 746 -23.29 -2.62 -41.93
C LEU A 746 -23.75 -1.19 -42.23
N GLU A 747 -24.87 -1.03 -42.94
CA GLU A 747 -25.49 0.27 -43.16
C GLU A 747 -25.93 0.91 -41.85
N HIS A 748 -26.59 0.15 -40.96
CA HIS A 748 -26.97 0.62 -39.62
C HIS A 748 -25.76 1.00 -38.77
N TRP A 749 -24.70 0.19 -38.80
CA TRP A 749 -23.45 0.44 -38.08
C TRP A 749 -22.77 1.75 -38.54
N SER A 750 -22.64 1.93 -39.85
CA SER A 750 -22.05 3.14 -40.43
C SER A 750 -22.94 4.37 -40.22
N ALA A 751 -24.27 4.23 -40.33
CA ALA A 751 -25.22 5.31 -40.05
C ALA A 751 -25.20 5.77 -38.59
N ALA A 752 -24.82 4.89 -37.65
CA ALA A 752 -24.59 5.25 -36.26
C ALA A 752 -23.26 5.99 -36.01
N GLY A 753 -22.43 6.18 -37.05
CA GLY A 753 -21.15 6.88 -36.97
C GLY A 753 -19.96 6.01 -36.57
N TYR A 754 -20.13 4.69 -36.53
CA TYR A 754 -19.05 3.74 -36.23
C TYR A 754 -18.28 3.35 -37.49
N ARG A 755 -17.03 2.91 -37.32
CA ARG A 755 -16.13 2.59 -38.44
C ARG A 755 -16.11 1.09 -38.72
N LEU A 756 -15.76 0.73 -39.95
CA LEU A 756 -15.60 -0.64 -40.39
C LEU A 756 -14.12 -0.95 -40.63
N GLY A 757 -13.67 -2.11 -40.17
CA GLY A 757 -12.34 -2.67 -40.40
C GLY A 757 -12.43 -3.99 -41.16
N ASN A 758 -11.31 -4.41 -41.76
CA ASN A 758 -11.22 -5.65 -42.51
C ASN A 758 -10.85 -6.83 -41.58
N HIS A 759 -11.64 -7.91 -41.62
CA HIS A 759 -11.41 -9.14 -40.85
C HIS A 759 -11.20 -10.37 -41.73
N THR A 760 -10.69 -10.20 -42.96
CA THR A 760 -10.73 -11.19 -44.07
C THR A 760 -12.13 -11.46 -44.58
N PHE A 761 -12.26 -11.95 -45.81
CA PHE A 761 -13.55 -12.22 -46.44
C PHE A 761 -14.23 -13.42 -45.80
N GLY A 762 -13.51 -14.54 -45.64
CA GLY A 762 -14.03 -15.81 -45.16
C GLY A 762 -13.72 -16.15 -43.71
N HIS A 763 -13.22 -15.20 -42.90
CA HIS A 763 -12.73 -15.47 -41.53
C HIS A 763 -11.63 -16.57 -41.52
N VAL A 764 -10.71 -16.48 -42.47
CA VAL A 764 -9.70 -17.52 -42.72
C VAL A 764 -8.54 -17.45 -41.72
N ASP A 765 -8.03 -18.61 -41.32
CA ASP A 765 -6.87 -18.72 -40.43
C ASP A 765 -5.57 -18.67 -41.24
N LEU A 766 -4.67 -17.74 -40.88
CA LEU A 766 -3.35 -17.61 -41.52
C LEU A 766 -2.52 -18.88 -41.34
N ASP A 767 -2.63 -19.56 -40.20
CA ASP A 767 -1.89 -20.80 -39.92
C ASP A 767 -2.30 -21.95 -40.86
N ARG A 768 -3.48 -21.86 -41.50
CA ARG A 768 -4.02 -22.89 -42.39
C ARG A 768 -3.89 -22.54 -43.86
N THR A 769 -4.04 -21.27 -44.20
CA THR A 769 -4.12 -20.80 -45.59
C THR A 769 -2.78 -20.32 -46.15
N GLY A 770 -1.80 -20.07 -45.27
CA GLY A 770 -0.51 -19.49 -45.64
C GLY A 770 -0.62 -18.03 -46.10
N SER A 771 0.52 -17.35 -46.18
CA SER A 771 0.56 -15.89 -46.45
C SER A 771 -0.12 -15.47 -47.76
N GLY A 772 0.03 -16.24 -48.84
CA GLY A 772 -0.57 -15.93 -50.14
C GLY A 772 -2.10 -16.04 -50.16
N GLY A 773 -2.63 -17.16 -49.65
CA GLY A 773 -4.09 -17.37 -49.57
C GLY A 773 -4.76 -16.39 -48.61
N PHE A 774 -4.13 -16.14 -47.46
CA PHE A 774 -4.61 -15.16 -46.49
C PHE A 774 -4.68 -13.74 -47.08
N LEU A 775 -3.62 -13.27 -47.76
CA LEU A 775 -3.61 -11.93 -48.35
C LEU A 775 -4.63 -11.77 -49.49
N ALA A 776 -4.86 -12.82 -50.29
CA ALA A 776 -5.91 -12.82 -51.30
C ALA A 776 -7.31 -12.68 -50.66
N ASP A 777 -7.53 -13.31 -49.50
CA ASP A 777 -8.81 -13.23 -48.78
C ASP A 777 -9.00 -11.87 -48.08
N VAL A 778 -7.91 -11.24 -47.61
CA VAL A 778 -7.92 -9.83 -47.15
C VAL A 778 -8.35 -8.91 -48.30
N GLU A 779 -7.76 -9.09 -49.49
CA GLU A 779 -8.03 -8.27 -50.67
C GLU A 779 -9.47 -8.46 -51.16
N ARG A 780 -9.97 -9.70 -51.16
CA ARG A 780 -11.35 -10.04 -51.52
C ARG A 780 -12.38 -9.33 -50.64
N ASN A 781 -12.02 -8.96 -49.42
CA ASN A 781 -12.92 -8.25 -48.50
C ASN A 781 -12.97 -6.73 -48.72
N GLU A 782 -11.99 -6.13 -49.40
CA GLU A 782 -11.92 -4.67 -49.58
C GLU A 782 -13.17 -4.05 -50.22
N PRO A 783 -13.79 -4.66 -51.26
CA PRO A 783 -15.00 -4.10 -51.86
C PRO A 783 -16.15 -3.93 -50.86
N MET A 784 -16.25 -4.81 -49.86
CA MET A 784 -17.29 -4.71 -48.82
C MET A 784 -16.99 -3.55 -47.87
N ILE A 785 -15.73 -3.39 -47.45
CA ILE A 785 -15.31 -2.27 -46.59
C ILE A 785 -15.54 -0.93 -47.30
N VAL A 786 -15.20 -0.82 -48.59
CA VAL A 786 -15.41 0.40 -49.38
C VAL A 786 -16.89 0.69 -49.56
N ARG A 787 -17.70 -0.34 -49.88
CA ARG A 787 -19.14 -0.17 -50.12
C ARG A 787 -19.87 0.37 -48.90
N TYR A 788 -19.59 -0.16 -47.72
CA TYR A 788 -20.35 0.16 -46.50
C TYR A 788 -19.63 1.16 -45.56
N GLY A 789 -18.32 1.38 -45.72
CA GLY A 789 -17.50 2.23 -44.84
C GLY A 789 -17.46 3.72 -45.19
N GLY A 790 -18.04 4.12 -46.33
CA GLY A 790 -18.07 5.51 -46.80
C GLY A 790 -16.86 5.93 -47.65
N PRO A 791 -16.76 7.22 -48.04
CA PRO A 791 -15.83 7.69 -49.08
C PRO A 791 -14.34 7.60 -48.71
N GLU A 792 -14.00 7.48 -47.43
CA GLU A 792 -12.63 7.24 -46.93
C GLU A 792 -12.66 6.16 -45.84
N PRO A 793 -12.63 4.87 -46.20
CA PRO A 793 -12.65 3.80 -45.21
C PRO A 793 -11.33 3.77 -44.44
N ASP A 794 -11.44 3.75 -43.12
CA ASP A 794 -10.32 3.55 -42.21
C ASP A 794 -9.73 2.17 -42.49
N ARG A 795 -8.52 2.12 -43.04
CA ARG A 795 -7.82 0.87 -43.35
C ARG A 795 -7.34 0.20 -42.06
N MET A 796 -8.28 -0.25 -41.23
CA MET A 796 -8.00 -1.01 -40.00
C MET A 796 -8.12 -2.50 -40.28
N PHE A 797 -7.26 -3.29 -39.65
CA PHE A 797 -7.22 -4.74 -39.84
C PHE A 797 -7.12 -5.49 -38.51
N ARG A 798 -7.85 -6.61 -38.41
CA ARG A 798 -7.75 -7.57 -37.32
C ARG A 798 -7.54 -8.97 -37.90
N TYR A 799 -6.57 -9.71 -37.38
CA TYR A 799 -6.37 -11.12 -37.72
C TYR A 799 -7.49 -11.99 -37.13
N PRO A 800 -8.19 -12.82 -37.92
CA PRO A 800 -9.04 -13.89 -37.40
C PRO A 800 -8.31 -14.74 -36.36
N TYR A 801 -9.01 -15.10 -35.29
CA TYR A 801 -8.48 -15.88 -34.15
C TYR A 801 -7.28 -15.23 -33.41
N LEU A 802 -6.92 -13.99 -33.75
CA LEU A 802 -5.65 -13.34 -33.37
C LEU A 802 -4.40 -14.12 -33.81
N HIS A 803 -4.52 -14.97 -34.83
CA HIS A 803 -3.41 -15.76 -35.36
C HIS A 803 -2.59 -14.97 -36.38
N GLU A 804 -1.38 -14.58 -36.00
CA GLU A 804 -0.46 -13.81 -36.87
C GLU A 804 0.48 -14.69 -37.73
N GLY A 805 0.27 -16.01 -37.73
CA GLY A 805 1.03 -16.98 -38.51
C GLY A 805 1.88 -17.92 -37.65
N ALA A 806 2.08 -19.15 -38.16
CA ALA A 806 2.81 -20.19 -37.45
C ALA A 806 4.33 -19.92 -37.40
N THR A 807 4.86 -19.18 -38.39
CA THR A 807 6.27 -18.83 -38.49
C THR A 807 6.49 -17.32 -38.58
N LEU A 808 7.66 -16.86 -38.11
CA LEU A 808 8.04 -15.44 -38.24
C LEU A 808 8.10 -14.98 -39.71
N ILE A 809 8.47 -15.88 -40.63
CA ILE A 809 8.53 -15.56 -42.06
C ILE A 809 7.13 -15.23 -42.60
N GLU A 810 6.12 -16.04 -42.27
CA GLU A 810 4.73 -15.79 -42.68
C GLU A 810 4.18 -14.53 -42.05
N ARG A 811 4.41 -14.34 -40.75
CA ARG A 811 4.00 -13.14 -40.02
C ARG A 811 4.56 -11.86 -40.65
N GLU A 812 5.87 -11.81 -40.89
CA GLU A 812 6.53 -10.64 -41.48
C GLU A 812 6.10 -10.41 -42.93
N ALA A 813 5.83 -11.47 -43.70
CA ALA A 813 5.29 -11.34 -45.05
C ALA A 813 3.91 -10.67 -45.04
N VAL A 814 3.00 -11.11 -44.18
CA VAL A 814 1.64 -10.55 -44.07
C VAL A 814 1.66 -9.14 -43.49
N ARG A 815 2.40 -8.89 -42.39
CA ARG A 815 2.49 -7.54 -41.78
C ARG A 815 3.07 -6.51 -42.76
N ARG A 816 4.08 -6.89 -43.55
CA ARG A 816 4.63 -6.05 -44.63
C ARG A 816 3.59 -5.76 -45.72
N ALA A 817 2.91 -6.79 -46.21
CA ALA A 817 1.89 -6.65 -47.25
C ALA A 817 0.68 -5.79 -46.80
N LEU A 818 0.27 -5.92 -45.52
CA LEU A 818 -0.75 -5.06 -44.91
C LEU A 818 -0.27 -3.60 -44.84
N ARG A 819 0.97 -3.36 -44.40
CA ARG A 819 1.57 -2.02 -44.34
C ARG A 819 1.67 -1.35 -45.72
N GLU A 820 2.09 -2.09 -46.75
CA GLU A 820 2.15 -1.62 -48.14
C GLU A 820 0.76 -1.22 -48.66
N ARG A 821 -0.29 -1.92 -48.22
CA ARG A 821 -1.70 -1.61 -48.50
C ARG A 821 -2.28 -0.55 -47.57
N ARG A 822 -1.46 0.07 -46.71
CA ARG A 822 -1.83 1.10 -45.72
C ARG A 822 -2.82 0.61 -44.66
N TYR A 823 -2.84 -0.69 -44.36
CA TYR A 823 -3.58 -1.21 -43.22
C TYR A 823 -2.85 -0.93 -41.90
N GLN A 824 -3.59 -0.45 -40.92
CA GLN A 824 -3.20 -0.40 -39.52
C GLN A 824 -3.77 -1.62 -38.80
N ILE A 825 -2.88 -2.48 -38.31
CA ILE A 825 -3.27 -3.62 -37.47
C ILE A 825 -3.76 -3.07 -36.14
N VAL A 826 -4.97 -3.45 -35.74
CA VAL A 826 -5.52 -3.13 -34.43
C VAL A 826 -5.20 -4.32 -33.51
N PRO A 827 -4.46 -4.13 -32.39
CA PRO A 827 -4.15 -5.21 -31.43
C PRO A 827 -5.24 -5.35 -30.34
N VAL A 828 -5.29 -6.49 -29.66
CA VAL A 828 -6.22 -6.72 -28.52
C VAL A 828 -5.44 -6.67 -27.22
N THR A 829 -5.94 -5.96 -26.21
CA THR A 829 -5.33 -5.99 -24.87
C THR A 829 -6.24 -6.55 -23.80
N VAL A 830 -7.56 -6.44 -23.97
CA VAL A 830 -8.55 -7.03 -23.06
C VAL A 830 -9.36 -8.02 -23.87
N ASP A 831 -9.26 -9.29 -23.50
CA ASP A 831 -9.93 -10.43 -24.12
C ASP A 831 -10.34 -11.39 -23.01
N PHE A 832 -11.59 -11.83 -23.03
CA PHE A 832 -12.15 -12.79 -22.10
C PHE A 832 -12.93 -13.90 -22.79
N HIS A 833 -12.76 -14.05 -24.11
CA HIS A 833 -13.47 -15.01 -24.94
C HIS A 833 -15.01 -14.90 -24.80
N ASP A 834 -15.51 -13.68 -24.91
CA ASP A 834 -16.94 -13.32 -24.82
C ASP A 834 -17.84 -14.21 -25.70
N TRP A 835 -17.38 -14.52 -26.91
CA TRP A 835 -18.06 -15.39 -27.87
C TRP A 835 -18.51 -16.75 -27.29
N LYS A 836 -17.80 -17.28 -26.28
CA LYS A 836 -18.12 -18.57 -25.66
C LYS A 836 -19.46 -18.59 -24.94
N TRP A 837 -20.00 -17.43 -24.56
CA TRP A 837 -21.30 -17.36 -23.90
C TRP A 837 -22.47 -17.47 -24.87
N ASN A 838 -22.27 -17.18 -26.16
CA ASN A 838 -23.37 -17.11 -27.12
C ASN A 838 -24.06 -18.46 -27.34
N ASP A 839 -23.29 -19.55 -27.43
CA ASP A 839 -23.83 -20.90 -27.59
C ASP A 839 -24.63 -21.34 -26.35
N ALA A 840 -24.15 -21.02 -25.15
CA ALA A 840 -24.86 -21.32 -23.91
C ALA A 840 -26.17 -20.54 -23.83
N TYR A 841 -26.16 -19.26 -24.19
CA TYR A 841 -27.35 -18.44 -24.23
C TYR A 841 -28.37 -18.94 -25.25
N ALA A 842 -27.96 -19.32 -26.46
CA ALA A 842 -28.84 -19.87 -27.47
C ALA A 842 -29.59 -21.13 -26.97
N ARG A 843 -28.97 -21.93 -26.09
CA ARG A 843 -29.62 -23.10 -25.47
C ARG A 843 -30.59 -22.76 -24.33
N CYS A 844 -30.31 -21.73 -23.53
CA CYS A 844 -31.06 -21.45 -22.29
C CYS A 844 -31.83 -20.12 -22.27
N ALA A 845 -31.98 -19.42 -23.41
CA ALA A 845 -32.65 -18.12 -23.49
C ALA A 845 -34.08 -18.09 -22.91
N GLY A 846 -34.77 -19.24 -22.86
CA GLY A 846 -36.09 -19.40 -22.25
C GLY A 846 -36.10 -19.50 -20.72
N GLU A 847 -34.94 -19.54 -20.06
CA GLU A 847 -34.81 -19.72 -18.62
C GLU A 847 -34.23 -18.46 -17.94
N PRO A 848 -35.07 -17.59 -17.33
CA PRO A 848 -34.61 -16.31 -16.78
C PRO A 848 -33.52 -16.43 -15.72
N GLY A 849 -33.54 -17.51 -14.92
CA GLY A 849 -32.51 -17.78 -13.92
C GLY A 849 -31.13 -18.09 -14.53
N ALA A 850 -31.10 -18.91 -15.58
CA ALA A 850 -29.89 -19.26 -16.31
C ALA A 850 -29.31 -18.04 -17.04
N VAL A 851 -30.17 -17.27 -17.71
CA VAL A 851 -29.77 -16.02 -18.39
C VAL A 851 -29.14 -15.04 -17.39
N LYS A 852 -29.74 -14.83 -16.22
CA LYS A 852 -29.19 -13.95 -15.18
C LYS A 852 -27.84 -14.45 -14.65
N ALA A 853 -27.67 -15.77 -14.52
CA ALA A 853 -26.40 -16.38 -14.10
C ALA A 853 -25.31 -16.19 -15.17
N LEU A 854 -25.63 -16.37 -16.45
CA LEU A 854 -24.75 -16.11 -17.57
C LEU A 854 -24.34 -14.62 -17.64
N THR A 855 -25.28 -13.69 -17.48
CA THR A 855 -24.98 -12.24 -17.51
C THR A 855 -24.01 -11.87 -16.38
N ARG A 856 -24.21 -12.42 -15.17
CA ARG A 856 -23.28 -12.23 -14.06
C ARG A 856 -21.89 -12.78 -14.37
N SER A 857 -21.79 -14.02 -14.88
CA SER A 857 -20.49 -14.65 -15.15
C SER A 857 -19.73 -13.94 -16.27
N PHE A 858 -20.43 -13.44 -17.29
CA PHE A 858 -19.88 -12.62 -18.36
C PHE A 858 -19.30 -11.30 -17.84
N ARG A 859 -20.08 -10.54 -17.08
CA ARG A 859 -19.62 -9.29 -16.46
C ARG A 859 -18.40 -9.51 -15.56
N GLU A 860 -18.43 -10.55 -14.73
CA GLU A 860 -17.30 -10.88 -13.88
C GLU A 860 -16.05 -11.29 -14.65
N ALA A 861 -16.20 -12.06 -15.74
CA ALA A 861 -15.08 -12.45 -16.60
C ALA A 861 -14.45 -11.21 -17.26
N ALA A 862 -15.26 -10.29 -17.77
CA ALA A 862 -14.80 -9.05 -18.38
C ALA A 862 -14.07 -8.14 -17.37
N LEU A 863 -14.62 -7.93 -16.17
CA LEU A 863 -13.97 -7.14 -15.12
C LEU A 863 -12.62 -7.74 -14.70
N ARG A 864 -12.56 -9.07 -14.56
CA ARG A 864 -11.30 -9.79 -14.26
C ARG A 864 -10.29 -9.66 -15.39
N ALA A 865 -10.72 -9.76 -16.64
CA ALA A 865 -9.84 -9.59 -17.79
C ALA A 865 -9.28 -8.17 -17.87
N LEU A 866 -10.11 -7.15 -17.67
CA LEU A 866 -9.65 -5.76 -17.61
C LEU A 866 -8.61 -5.56 -16.50
N GLN A 867 -8.87 -6.08 -15.30
CA GLN A 867 -7.92 -6.02 -14.18
C GLN A 867 -6.60 -6.72 -14.52
N SER A 868 -6.68 -7.95 -15.07
CA SER A 868 -5.49 -8.72 -15.46
C SER A 868 -4.67 -7.99 -16.53
N SER A 869 -5.32 -7.30 -17.47
CA SER A 869 -4.66 -6.54 -18.51
C SER A 869 -3.95 -5.30 -17.96
N GLU A 870 -4.57 -4.59 -17.00
CA GLU A 870 -3.96 -3.46 -16.30
C GLU A 870 -2.71 -3.90 -15.51
N GLU A 871 -2.82 -5.01 -14.76
CA GLU A 871 -1.72 -5.58 -13.97
C GLU A 871 -0.57 -6.04 -14.87
N THR A 872 -0.90 -6.69 -15.99
CA THR A 872 0.07 -7.15 -17.00
C THR A 872 0.78 -5.96 -17.65
N ALA A 873 0.04 -4.92 -18.03
CA ALA A 873 0.61 -3.69 -18.59
C ALA A 873 1.51 -2.98 -17.56
N ALA A 874 1.07 -2.84 -16.31
CA ALA A 874 1.88 -2.26 -15.24
C ALA A 874 3.21 -3.03 -15.03
N THR A 875 3.19 -4.36 -15.19
CA THR A 875 4.36 -5.22 -15.05
C THR A 875 5.31 -5.17 -16.26
N LEU A 876 4.78 -5.02 -17.47
CA LEU A 876 5.56 -4.96 -18.71
C LEU A 876 6.11 -3.56 -19.01
N VAL A 877 5.26 -2.53 -18.93
CA VAL A 877 5.59 -1.17 -19.40
C VAL A 877 5.70 -0.14 -18.27
N ARG A 878 5.45 -0.53 -17.01
CA ARG A 878 5.57 0.33 -15.82
C ARG A 878 4.76 1.64 -15.89
N ARG A 879 3.69 1.64 -16.67
CA ARG A 879 2.70 2.73 -16.78
C ARG A 879 1.33 2.18 -17.22
N PRO A 880 0.23 2.91 -16.97
CA PRO A 880 -1.04 2.63 -17.64
C PRO A 880 -0.91 2.78 -19.16
N ILE A 881 -1.64 1.95 -19.89
CA ILE A 881 -1.80 2.04 -21.35
C ILE A 881 -3.27 2.28 -21.68
N LYS A 882 -3.53 2.81 -22.88
CA LYS A 882 -4.86 2.79 -23.46
C LYS A 882 -5.17 1.36 -23.89
N HIS A 883 -6.28 0.80 -23.45
CA HIS A 883 -6.66 -0.58 -23.72
C HIS A 883 -7.63 -0.67 -24.90
N ILE A 884 -7.61 -1.80 -25.62
CA ILE A 884 -8.55 -2.17 -26.67
C ILE A 884 -9.27 -3.46 -26.23
N LEU A 885 -10.59 -3.38 -26.10
CA LEU A 885 -11.49 -4.48 -25.76
C LEU A 885 -11.99 -5.16 -27.03
N LEU A 886 -11.85 -6.49 -27.07
CA LEU A 886 -12.45 -7.35 -28.08
C LEU A 886 -13.83 -7.83 -27.59
N LEU A 887 -14.84 -7.72 -28.46
CA LEU A 887 -16.17 -8.32 -28.33
C LEU A 887 -16.61 -8.88 -29.70
N HIS A 888 -17.69 -9.66 -29.75
CA HIS A 888 -18.25 -10.21 -30.99
C HIS A 888 -19.71 -9.78 -31.20
N ALA A 889 -20.18 -9.84 -32.44
CA ALA A 889 -21.56 -9.49 -32.81
C ALA A 889 -22.57 -10.62 -32.50
N GLY A 890 -22.52 -11.15 -31.27
CA GLY A 890 -23.36 -12.24 -30.77
C GLY A 890 -24.67 -11.74 -30.12
N ALA A 891 -25.68 -12.61 -30.07
CA ALA A 891 -26.95 -12.32 -29.42
C ALA A 891 -26.81 -12.14 -27.90
N PHE A 892 -25.89 -12.88 -27.28
CA PHE A 892 -25.63 -12.73 -25.85
C PHE A 892 -24.84 -11.45 -25.53
N ASP A 893 -23.86 -11.11 -26.36
CA ASP A 893 -23.12 -9.84 -26.26
C ASP A 893 -24.08 -8.66 -26.31
N ALA A 894 -25.03 -8.65 -27.25
CA ALA A 894 -26.07 -7.62 -27.33
C ALA A 894 -26.90 -7.50 -26.06
N LEU A 895 -27.25 -8.64 -25.42
CA LEU A 895 -27.99 -8.68 -24.17
C LEU A 895 -27.17 -8.14 -22.99
N ALA A 896 -25.91 -8.55 -22.87
CA ALA A 896 -25.06 -8.28 -21.71
C ALA A 896 -24.29 -6.95 -21.80
N LEU A 897 -24.21 -6.32 -22.98
CA LEU A 897 -23.37 -5.15 -23.22
C LEU A 897 -23.69 -3.97 -22.30
N ASP A 898 -24.96 -3.70 -22.02
CA ASP A 898 -25.39 -2.58 -21.18
C ASP A 898 -24.89 -2.73 -19.72
N ASP A 899 -25.02 -3.94 -19.16
CA ASP A 899 -24.52 -4.29 -17.82
C ASP A 899 -22.98 -4.28 -17.78
N LEU A 900 -22.32 -4.72 -18.85
CA LEU A 900 -20.87 -4.68 -18.98
C LEU A 900 -20.35 -3.24 -18.99
N LEU A 901 -20.87 -2.38 -19.88
CA LEU A 901 -20.40 -1.00 -20.03
C LEU A 901 -20.70 -0.19 -18.78
N SER A 902 -21.87 -0.37 -18.17
CA SER A 902 -22.22 0.23 -16.86
C SER A 902 -21.22 -0.16 -15.78
N ALA A 903 -20.87 -1.45 -15.68
CA ALA A 903 -19.89 -1.92 -14.69
C ALA A 903 -18.47 -1.34 -14.93
N TYR A 904 -18.11 -1.12 -16.19
CA TYR A 904 -16.85 -0.46 -16.54
C TYR A 904 -16.87 1.02 -16.14
N GLU A 905 -17.95 1.74 -16.39
CA GLU A 905 -18.13 3.14 -15.96
C GLU A 905 -18.12 3.28 -14.43
N GLU A 906 -18.78 2.35 -13.71
CA GLU A 906 -18.77 2.30 -12.24
C GLU A 906 -17.34 2.12 -11.68
N ARG A 907 -16.51 1.34 -12.38
CA ARG A 907 -15.08 1.15 -12.09
C ARG A 907 -14.23 2.37 -12.50
N GLY A 908 -14.80 3.33 -13.21
CA GLY A 908 -14.14 4.56 -13.65
C GLY A 908 -13.44 4.43 -15.01
N VAL A 909 -13.82 3.46 -15.85
CA VAL A 909 -13.35 3.36 -17.24
C VAL A 909 -13.83 4.58 -18.04
N ARG A 910 -12.98 5.07 -18.94
CA ARG A 910 -13.35 6.09 -19.93
C ARG A 910 -13.26 5.50 -21.33
N PHE A 911 -14.35 5.58 -22.08
CA PHE A 911 -14.36 5.08 -23.45
C PHE A 911 -13.71 6.07 -24.42
N ILE A 912 -12.86 5.57 -25.30
CA ILE A 912 -12.09 6.36 -26.27
C ILE A 912 -12.20 5.76 -27.68
N PRO A 913 -12.00 6.56 -28.74
CA PRO A 913 -11.89 6.04 -30.10
C PRO A 913 -10.73 5.04 -30.24
N VAL A 914 -10.90 4.05 -31.12
CA VAL A 914 -9.83 3.07 -31.41
C VAL A 914 -8.57 3.76 -31.95
N ARG A 915 -8.71 4.84 -32.73
CA ARG A 915 -7.58 5.64 -33.19
C ARG A 915 -6.78 6.23 -32.03
N ASP A 916 -7.45 6.84 -31.07
CA ASP A 916 -6.83 7.42 -29.88
C ASP A 916 -6.13 6.34 -29.04
N ALA A 917 -6.67 5.11 -28.97
CA ALA A 917 -6.01 3.99 -28.31
C ALA A 917 -4.70 3.63 -29.02
N LEU A 918 -4.71 3.54 -30.35
CA LEU A 918 -3.54 3.18 -31.16
C LEU A 918 -2.42 4.23 -31.15
N GLU A 919 -2.69 5.46 -30.72
CA GLU A 919 -1.64 6.47 -30.46
C GLU A 919 -0.78 6.15 -29.23
N ASP A 920 -1.20 5.20 -28.38
CA ASP A 920 -0.37 4.77 -27.26
C ASP A 920 0.94 4.13 -27.79
N PRO A 921 2.12 4.62 -27.38
CA PRO A 921 3.41 4.15 -27.91
C PRO A 921 3.66 2.65 -27.78
N VAL A 922 2.94 1.97 -26.87
CA VAL A 922 3.06 0.52 -26.70
C VAL A 922 2.70 -0.23 -27.98
N TYR A 923 1.76 0.28 -28.77
CA TYR A 923 1.31 -0.34 -30.02
C TYR A 923 2.28 -0.18 -31.19
N GLY A 924 3.34 0.63 -31.01
CA GLY A 924 4.49 0.66 -31.92
C GLY A 924 5.49 -0.47 -31.72
N ILE A 925 5.35 -1.27 -30.64
CA ILE A 925 6.24 -2.39 -30.37
C ILE A 925 5.82 -3.58 -31.23
N ASP A 926 6.77 -4.14 -31.97
CA ASP A 926 6.62 -5.44 -32.60
C ASP A 926 7.17 -6.53 -31.66
N PRO A 927 6.32 -7.42 -31.10
CA PRO A 927 6.77 -8.49 -30.21
C PRO A 927 7.72 -9.50 -30.87
N LYS A 928 7.71 -9.62 -32.21
CA LYS A 928 8.53 -10.58 -32.98
C LYS A 928 8.46 -12.01 -32.44
N VAL A 929 7.28 -12.45 -32.04
CA VAL A 929 6.99 -13.83 -31.60
C VAL A 929 5.80 -14.37 -32.39
N THR A 930 5.71 -15.69 -32.50
CA THR A 930 4.54 -16.39 -33.04
C THR A 930 3.96 -17.36 -32.02
N TRP A 931 2.66 -17.63 -32.15
CA TRP A 931 1.93 -18.58 -31.31
C TRP A 931 0.75 -19.15 -32.09
N ARG A 932 0.53 -20.47 -31.98
CA ARG A 932 -0.53 -21.20 -32.73
C ARG A 932 -1.91 -21.17 -32.06
N GLY A 933 -2.11 -20.31 -31.07
CA GLY A 933 -3.40 -20.16 -30.39
C GLY A 933 -3.78 -18.69 -30.26
N GLN A 934 -5.00 -18.42 -29.79
CA GLN A 934 -5.44 -17.05 -29.56
C GLN A 934 -4.60 -16.37 -28.47
N GLU A 935 -3.98 -15.26 -28.82
CA GLU A 935 -3.10 -14.50 -27.94
C GLU A 935 -3.26 -12.99 -28.11
N SER A 936 -3.58 -12.31 -27.01
CA SER A 936 -3.65 -10.86 -26.97
C SER A 936 -2.25 -10.25 -27.10
N PHE A 937 -2.20 -8.97 -27.48
CA PHE A 937 -0.95 -8.23 -27.65
C PHE A 937 -0.08 -8.22 -26.38
N LEU A 938 -0.68 -8.08 -25.20
CA LEU A 938 0.04 -8.13 -23.92
C LEU A 938 0.65 -9.50 -23.66
N ALA A 939 -0.03 -10.57 -24.05
CA ALA A 939 0.48 -11.93 -23.92
C ALA A 939 1.63 -12.19 -24.92
N GLN A 940 1.55 -11.66 -26.15
CA GLN A 940 2.68 -11.68 -27.09
C GLN A 940 3.91 -10.96 -26.52
N LEU A 941 3.74 -9.79 -25.89
CA LEU A 941 4.83 -9.06 -25.22
C LEU A 941 5.42 -9.84 -24.04
N LEU A 942 4.59 -10.47 -23.20
CA LEU A 942 5.07 -11.34 -22.12
C LEU A 942 5.96 -12.47 -22.68
N ARG A 943 5.50 -13.13 -23.74
CA ARG A 943 6.24 -14.20 -24.43
C ARG A 943 7.57 -13.71 -24.98
N ALA A 944 7.60 -12.54 -25.63
CA ALA A 944 8.83 -11.94 -26.13
C ALA A 944 9.86 -11.68 -25.01
N THR A 945 9.40 -11.45 -23.78
CA THR A 945 10.25 -11.25 -22.59
C THR A 945 10.57 -12.53 -21.80
N GLY A 946 10.13 -13.71 -22.26
CA GLY A 946 10.35 -14.99 -21.57
C GLY A 946 9.55 -15.17 -20.27
N ARG A 947 8.49 -14.39 -20.06
CA ARG A 947 7.64 -14.44 -18.87
C ARG A 947 6.44 -15.39 -19.05
N PRO A 948 6.01 -16.13 -18.01
CA PRO A 948 4.88 -17.06 -18.12
C PRO A 948 3.55 -16.33 -18.33
N ARG A 949 2.62 -17.01 -19.02
CA ARG A 949 1.28 -16.50 -19.37
C ARG A 949 0.30 -16.69 -18.20
N PRO A 950 -0.51 -15.67 -17.82
CA PRO A 950 -1.67 -15.88 -16.94
C PRO A 950 -2.76 -16.69 -17.66
N ARG A 951 -3.40 -17.64 -16.97
CA ARG A 951 -4.54 -18.40 -17.53
C ARG A 951 -5.76 -17.47 -17.60
N PRO A 952 -6.42 -17.29 -18.77
CA PRO A 952 -7.63 -16.48 -18.83
C PRO A 952 -8.77 -17.17 -18.06
N PRO A 953 -9.69 -16.41 -17.43
CA PRO A 953 -10.86 -16.97 -16.79
C PRO A 953 -11.78 -17.54 -17.87
N LEU A 954 -11.89 -18.86 -17.94
CA LEU A 954 -12.87 -19.53 -18.79
C LEU A 954 -14.21 -19.61 -18.04
N PRO A 955 -15.35 -19.60 -18.75
CA PRO A 955 -16.63 -19.93 -18.14
C PRO A 955 -16.56 -21.35 -17.53
N PRO A 956 -17.27 -21.63 -16.42
CA PRO A 956 -17.53 -23.00 -16.03
C PRO A 956 -18.21 -23.70 -17.22
N GLU A 957 -17.75 -24.90 -17.59
CA GLU A 957 -18.51 -25.77 -18.49
C GLU A 957 -19.87 -26.03 -17.84
N GLY A 958 -20.92 -25.37 -18.34
CA GLY A 958 -22.20 -25.33 -17.65
C GLY A 958 -23.34 -24.89 -18.55
N CYS A 959 -23.84 -25.85 -19.33
CA CYS A 959 -25.26 -26.04 -19.61
C CYS A 959 -25.41 -27.55 -19.87
N HIS A 960 -25.36 -28.35 -18.81
CA HIS A 960 -25.87 -29.70 -18.87
C HIS A 960 -27.40 -29.58 -18.74
N THR A 961 -28.10 -29.94 -19.80
CA THR A 961 -29.51 -30.32 -19.70
C THR A 961 -29.53 -31.74 -19.13
N ASP A 962 -29.30 -31.86 -17.82
CA ASP A 962 -29.63 -33.02 -16.98
C ASP A 962 -29.69 -32.57 -15.52
#